data_AF-A0AAN6BY23-F1
#
_entry.id   AF-A0AAN6BY23-F1
#
_cell.length_a   1.000
_cell.length_b   1.000
_cell.length_c   1.000
_cell.angle_alpha   90.00
_cell.angle_beta   90.00
_cell.angle_gamma   90.00
#
_symmetry.space_group_name_H-M   'P 1'
#
loop_
_entity.id
_entity.type
_entity.pdbx_description
1 polymer ?
#
loop_
_entity_poly.entity_id
_entity_poly.type
_entity_poly.pdbx_seq_one_letter_code
_entity_poly.pdbx_strand_id
1 'polypeptide(L)'
;MSEESKPVEPVVDETNAELTGKAIAQADPEADEHAESASEEEHEEEHAAEGSSDKKKKKKKKSKRSKVKEALTGSKSAPTDADFHKALDGLTPQQVKEFLALNPALAQEVSKASNSDNPSADQASDMLKKMSLQDIMTGLAAGGKNAKDMGSYKFWQTQPVPKFGEDNNLQEGPLRIQKVEEVDKEPSALIPGFEWVTMDLTKEEEIKEVYELLNKHYVEDDEAMFRFNYSPTILRWAMMPPGWKKEYHVGVRASQSGLLCAFISAIPVHLRVRDNVVTCSEVNFLAIHKKLRGKRLTPVLIKEITRRSNLDGIWQGLYTAGVVLPKPVSTCRYFHRAINWQKLYECGFSPLPANSKPQYQIRKYALPDDTAIKGLRPLQEKDIEAVMDLYHRYNKRFDMTPKMSREEALHWFLPKTGPGEQQAVWTYVVEDENNKITDFFSFFCIESTAIGNSKHNVIKVAYMFYYGTEVGLQDKFDKAALKKRLNDLVHDALIISKRYKFDVFNALTLMDNALFLEQQKFGAGDGQLHYYLFNYRVNPIAGGVDRKNQLDEENLSGIGLHRFASYDDAALTFLIPTLPSAEETLKHPAYLTTLWALEPTSQGKLSVAEGRGGPVGIAWEIHGEGPVKLVLVMGLASVKTSWQRQTLHFGHEHGDKYSVLIIDNRGMGASDKPLGIYSTSGMALDIIEVIDHVGWTGEREINLVGISMGGMITQEIAIRIPERLQTLTLICTSARVQNTTGFMETLTDRMSWLIPKSMERAIVDTALKLFTPEWLVAPDDEILPEPGVTPKCGPPPPEAGPTYRLFDSNFQRFQAQELTKKRNPEVFSSTMLMCQLAAAAMHNKSDEQLRQIAEAVGSERITVMHGKRDNMITFPNGERLINVLKPGTVHIVDDMGHAPILERAEWFNSVLEEELNMWTKPKEE
;
A
#
# COMPACT_ATOMS: atom_id res chain seq x y z
N MET A 1 -53.50 -20.31 44.95
CA MET A 1 -52.27 -20.57 44.17
C MET A 1 -52.63 -20.21 42.73
N SER A 2 -52.60 -18.91 42.41
CA SER A 2 -51.43 -18.24 41.81
C SER A 2 -51.27 -18.68 40.35
N GLU A 3 -52.18 -18.26 39.46
CA GLU A 3 -52.21 -16.97 38.74
C GLU A 3 -51.33 -16.98 37.48
N GLU A 4 -52.00 -16.86 36.33
CA GLU A 4 -51.41 -16.45 35.07
C GLU A 4 -51.37 -14.92 34.98
N SER A 5 -50.35 -14.35 34.34
CA SER A 5 -50.50 -13.06 33.64
C SER A 5 -49.41 -12.87 32.58
N LYS A 6 -49.80 -12.25 31.47
CA LYS A 6 -48.94 -11.85 30.34
C LYS A 6 -48.67 -10.32 30.39
N PRO A 7 -47.86 -9.74 29.49
CA PRO A 7 -46.93 -8.66 29.85
C PRO A 7 -47.55 -7.26 29.93
N VAL A 8 -46.81 -6.35 30.56
CA VAL A 8 -47.10 -4.91 30.66
C VAL A 8 -46.16 -4.13 29.73
N GLU A 9 -46.74 -3.24 28.93
CA GLU A 9 -46.04 -2.21 28.15
C GLU A 9 -45.69 -1.00 29.01
N PRO A 10 -44.58 -0.28 28.75
CA PRO A 10 -44.33 1.03 29.37
C PRO A 10 -45.00 2.16 28.56
N VAL A 11 -46.14 2.61 29.08
CA VAL A 11 -46.62 4.01 29.20
C VAL A 11 -46.03 5.04 28.23
N VAL A 12 -46.93 5.68 27.47
CA VAL A 12 -46.76 7.02 26.89
C VAL A 12 -47.77 7.95 27.55
N ASP A 13 -47.32 9.11 28.03
CA ASP A 13 -48.13 10.28 28.43
C ASP A 13 -47.16 11.43 28.79
N GLU A 14 -47.44 12.72 28.58
CA GLU A 14 -48.31 13.38 27.60
C GLU A 14 -47.89 14.87 27.56
N THR A 15 -47.94 15.54 26.40
CA THR A 15 -48.22 17.00 26.25
C THR A 15 -48.21 17.43 24.77
N ASN A 16 -49.30 17.14 24.06
CA ASN A 16 -49.87 18.13 23.11
C ASN A 16 -50.73 19.10 23.96
N ALA A 17 -51.13 20.32 23.59
CA ALA A 17 -51.41 20.99 22.34
C ALA A 17 -51.35 22.52 22.64
N GLU A 18 -51.66 23.51 21.81
CA GLU A 18 -52.21 23.63 20.46
C GLU A 18 -51.99 25.09 20.00
N LEU A 19 -52.05 25.38 18.70
CA LEU A 19 -52.85 26.52 18.18
C LEU A 19 -52.91 26.49 16.63
N THR A 20 -54.08 26.12 16.12
CA THR A 20 -54.52 26.17 14.71
C THR A 20 -54.92 27.61 14.29
N GLY A 21 -55.11 28.00 13.01
CA GLY A 21 -55.11 27.31 11.71
C GLY A 21 -55.81 28.14 10.59
N LYS A 22 -56.23 27.49 9.48
CA LYS A 22 -56.95 27.99 8.25
C LYS A 22 -56.06 28.74 7.21
N ALA A 23 -55.79 28.24 5.98
CA ALA A 23 -56.63 27.93 4.78
C ALA A 23 -56.94 29.18 3.90
N ILE A 24 -57.19 29.16 2.57
CA ILE A 24 -57.76 28.19 1.60
C ILE A 24 -57.14 28.40 0.16
N ALA A 25 -57.28 27.43 -0.78
CA ALA A 25 -57.22 27.48 -2.28
C ALA A 25 -56.10 26.63 -2.92
N GLN A 26 -56.34 25.47 -3.58
CA GLN A 26 -57.10 25.12 -4.81
C GLN A 26 -56.48 25.61 -6.14
N ALA A 27 -55.83 24.68 -6.87
CA ALA A 27 -56.02 24.43 -8.31
C ALA A 27 -55.33 23.10 -8.72
N ASP A 28 -56.14 22.13 -9.13
CA ASP A 28 -55.83 20.98 -10.01
C ASP A 28 -56.61 21.28 -11.35
N PRO A 29 -56.47 20.56 -12.49
CA PRO A 29 -56.17 19.12 -12.61
C PRO A 29 -55.37 18.67 -13.86
N GLU A 30 -55.42 17.34 -14.09
CA GLU A 30 -55.25 16.58 -15.36
C GLU A 30 -53.82 16.44 -15.95
N ALA A 31 -53.22 15.26 -16.16
CA ALA A 31 -53.60 13.84 -16.39
C ALA A 31 -53.49 13.38 -17.86
N ASP A 32 -53.27 12.06 -18.00
CA ASP A 32 -53.22 11.22 -19.22
C ASP A 32 -52.07 11.45 -20.23
N GLU A 33 -51.66 10.45 -21.04
CA GLU A 33 -51.41 9.00 -20.86
C GLU A 33 -50.83 8.48 -22.20
N HIS A 34 -49.85 7.55 -22.20
CA HIS A 34 -49.54 6.58 -23.30
C HIS A 34 -49.28 7.11 -24.76
N ALA A 35 -48.69 6.40 -25.74
CA ALA A 35 -47.84 5.19 -25.81
C ALA A 35 -47.03 5.14 -27.14
N GLU A 36 -45.99 4.30 -27.18
CA GLU A 36 -45.43 3.47 -28.28
C GLU A 36 -45.22 3.96 -29.75
N SER A 37 -44.00 3.67 -30.26
CA SER A 37 -43.67 3.16 -31.63
C SER A 37 -43.85 4.10 -32.85
N ALA A 38 -43.19 3.93 -34.01
CA ALA A 38 -41.96 3.24 -34.42
C ALA A 38 -41.49 3.81 -35.79
N SER A 39 -40.27 3.43 -36.23
CA SER A 39 -39.76 3.35 -37.62
C SER A 39 -40.06 4.44 -38.67
N GLU A 40 -39.01 4.89 -39.36
CA GLU A 40 -38.91 4.71 -40.83
C GLU A 40 -37.46 4.87 -41.33
N GLU A 41 -37.10 4.10 -42.36
CA GLU A 41 -35.85 4.19 -43.12
C GLU A 41 -36.11 5.02 -44.40
N GLU A 42 -35.07 5.55 -45.06
CA GLU A 42 -34.81 5.30 -46.50
C GLU A 42 -33.66 6.17 -47.12
N HIS A 43 -32.84 5.48 -47.91
CA HIS A 43 -32.11 5.83 -49.15
C HIS A 43 -31.05 6.95 -49.32
N GLU A 44 -29.90 6.49 -49.85
CA GLU A 44 -28.88 7.19 -50.67
C GLU A 44 -29.42 7.38 -52.12
N GLU A 45 -29.11 8.42 -52.91
CA GLU A 45 -27.92 8.64 -53.79
C GLU A 45 -28.18 9.91 -54.64
N GLU A 46 -27.25 10.65 -55.28
CA GLU A 46 -25.81 10.98 -55.10
C GLU A 46 -25.51 12.23 -55.99
N HIS A 47 -24.31 12.80 -55.86
CA HIS A 47 -23.61 13.79 -56.73
C HIS A 47 -24.13 15.26 -56.74
N ALA A 48 -23.28 16.30 -56.81
CA ALA A 48 -21.83 16.39 -57.10
C ALA A 48 -21.11 17.55 -56.35
N ALA A 49 -19.76 17.48 -56.31
CA ALA A 49 -18.72 18.54 -56.16
C ALA A 49 -19.02 19.88 -55.39
N GLU A 50 -18.16 20.42 -54.53
CA GLU A 50 -16.70 20.28 -54.39
C GLU A 50 -16.21 20.72 -52.98
N GLY A 51 -15.03 20.28 -52.53
CA GLY A 51 -14.32 20.90 -51.38
C GLY A 51 -14.29 20.16 -50.02
N SER A 52 -13.59 19.01 -49.92
CA SER A 52 -13.29 18.39 -48.60
C SER A 52 -12.04 17.48 -48.59
N SER A 53 -10.86 18.06 -48.34
CA SER A 53 -9.60 17.32 -48.17
C SER A 53 -9.13 17.20 -46.71
N ASP A 54 -9.36 18.21 -45.87
CA ASP A 54 -8.75 18.27 -44.52
C ASP A 54 -9.56 17.56 -43.41
N LYS A 55 -10.89 17.53 -43.51
CA LYS A 55 -11.74 16.83 -42.50
C LYS A 55 -11.51 15.31 -42.48
N LYS A 56 -11.22 14.68 -43.64
CA LYS A 56 -10.91 13.24 -43.72
C LYS A 56 -9.58 12.88 -43.03
N LYS A 57 -8.53 13.72 -43.12
CA LYS A 57 -7.25 13.47 -42.40
C LYS A 57 -7.38 13.56 -40.88
N LYS A 58 -8.13 14.55 -40.34
CA LYS A 58 -8.37 14.67 -38.88
C LYS A 58 -9.21 13.51 -38.32
N LYS A 59 -10.28 13.06 -39.01
CA LYS A 59 -11.09 11.90 -38.56
C LYS A 59 -10.25 10.60 -38.51
N LYS A 60 -9.42 10.34 -39.53
CA LYS A 60 -8.54 9.14 -39.58
C LYS A 60 -7.45 9.15 -38.50
N LYS A 61 -6.89 10.31 -38.14
CA LYS A 61 -5.92 10.45 -37.02
C LYS A 61 -6.54 10.19 -35.64
N LYS A 62 -7.76 10.69 -35.36
CA LYS A 62 -8.42 10.51 -34.05
C LYS A 62 -8.82 9.05 -33.80
N SER A 63 -9.24 8.32 -34.85
CA SER A 63 -9.59 6.90 -34.79
C SER A 63 -8.42 5.97 -34.44
N LYS A 64 -7.19 6.24 -34.89
CA LYS A 64 -6.03 5.39 -34.54
C LYS A 64 -5.65 5.50 -33.05
N ARG A 65 -5.69 6.72 -32.48
CA ARG A 65 -5.42 6.94 -31.05
C ARG A 65 -6.52 6.34 -30.16
N SER A 66 -7.77 6.25 -30.63
CA SER A 66 -8.81 5.49 -29.91
C SER A 66 -8.51 4.00 -29.95
N LYS A 67 -8.13 3.41 -31.11
CA LYS A 67 -7.84 1.98 -31.19
C LYS A 67 -6.69 1.50 -30.30
N VAL A 68 -5.60 2.27 -30.19
CA VAL A 68 -4.52 1.97 -29.21
C VAL A 68 -5.05 2.05 -27.78
N LYS A 69 -5.90 3.05 -27.48
CA LYS A 69 -6.52 3.20 -26.16
C LYS A 69 -7.50 2.04 -25.87
N GLU A 70 -8.36 1.67 -26.82
CA GLU A 70 -9.33 0.58 -26.73
C GLU A 70 -8.63 -0.78 -26.56
N ALA A 71 -7.49 -0.99 -27.22
CA ALA A 71 -6.68 -2.19 -27.02
C ALA A 71 -6.10 -2.29 -25.59
N LEU A 72 -5.73 -1.14 -25.00
CA LEU A 72 -5.27 -1.06 -23.62
C LEU A 72 -6.43 -1.09 -22.59
N THR A 73 -7.60 -0.53 -22.92
CA THR A 73 -8.77 -0.44 -22.01
C THR A 73 -9.80 -1.55 -22.17
N GLY A 74 -9.64 -2.48 -23.13
CA GLY A 74 -10.31 -3.78 -23.16
C GLY A 74 -11.83 -3.78 -23.41
N SER A 75 -12.35 -2.94 -24.32
CA SER A 75 -13.78 -2.96 -24.68
C SER A 75 -14.05 -3.67 -26.02
N LYS A 76 -14.57 -4.91 -25.92
CA LYS A 76 -14.96 -5.85 -26.99
C LYS A 76 -13.80 -6.45 -27.81
N SER A 77 -13.69 -7.79 -27.72
CA SER A 77 -12.63 -8.66 -28.26
C SER A 77 -11.20 -8.34 -27.78
N ALA A 78 -10.46 -9.36 -27.33
CA ALA A 78 -9.09 -9.19 -26.88
C ALA A 78 -8.17 -8.86 -28.08
N PRO A 79 -7.41 -7.74 -28.05
CA PRO A 79 -6.40 -7.47 -29.06
C PRO A 79 -5.21 -8.42 -28.88
N THR A 80 -4.65 -8.90 -29.98
CA THR A 80 -3.40 -9.68 -29.96
C THR A 80 -2.17 -8.77 -29.91
N ASP A 81 -1.00 -9.31 -29.57
CA ASP A 81 0.27 -8.57 -29.74
C ASP A 81 0.44 -8.08 -31.19
N ALA A 82 -0.01 -8.87 -32.18
CA ALA A 82 -0.02 -8.46 -33.58
C ALA A 82 -0.92 -7.23 -33.86
N ASP A 83 -2.07 -7.09 -33.18
CA ASP A 83 -2.91 -5.89 -33.28
C ASP A 83 -2.27 -4.68 -32.60
N PHE A 84 -1.57 -4.89 -31.48
CA PHE A 84 -0.81 -3.85 -30.78
C PHE A 84 0.37 -3.34 -31.62
N HIS A 85 1.21 -4.23 -32.15
CA HIS A 85 2.34 -3.86 -33.02
C HIS A 85 1.87 -3.17 -34.32
N LYS A 86 0.79 -3.66 -34.94
CA LYS A 86 0.15 -3.05 -36.12
C LYS A 86 -0.48 -1.68 -35.82
N ALA A 87 -0.84 -1.41 -34.56
CA ALA A 87 -1.28 -0.10 -34.12
C ALA A 87 -0.08 0.85 -33.85
N LEU A 88 1.05 0.33 -33.36
CA LEU A 88 2.32 1.07 -33.20
C LEU A 88 2.91 1.52 -34.55
N ASP A 89 2.89 0.67 -35.58
CA ASP A 89 3.29 1.02 -36.96
C ASP A 89 2.49 2.21 -37.55
N GLY A 90 1.35 2.55 -36.95
CA GLY A 90 0.49 3.65 -37.35
C GLY A 90 0.80 5.02 -36.73
N LEU A 91 1.78 5.11 -35.82
CA LEU A 91 2.11 6.31 -35.04
C LEU A 91 3.23 7.12 -35.68
N THR A 92 3.16 8.46 -35.60
CA THR A 92 4.27 9.33 -36.01
C THR A 92 5.32 9.46 -34.90
N PRO A 93 6.57 9.87 -35.21
CA PRO A 93 7.60 10.15 -34.21
C PRO A 93 7.14 10.97 -32.99
N GLN A 94 6.39 12.05 -33.24
CA GLN A 94 5.79 12.89 -32.19
C GLN A 94 4.83 12.11 -31.27
N GLN A 95 4.05 11.18 -31.83
CA GLN A 95 3.05 10.40 -31.11
C GLN A 95 3.67 9.28 -30.27
N VAL A 96 4.79 8.70 -30.71
CA VAL A 96 5.58 7.77 -29.89
C VAL A 96 6.18 8.51 -28.68
N LYS A 97 6.73 9.72 -28.87
CA LYS A 97 7.19 10.56 -27.75
C LYS A 97 6.05 10.99 -26.82
N GLU A 98 4.87 11.37 -27.33
CA GLU A 98 3.69 11.61 -26.50
C GLU A 98 3.24 10.36 -25.71
N PHE A 99 3.32 9.17 -26.32
CA PHE A 99 2.92 7.92 -25.68
C PHE A 99 3.86 7.53 -24.53
N LEU A 100 5.18 7.67 -24.73
CA LEU A 100 6.17 7.48 -23.67
C LEU A 100 6.06 8.54 -22.57
N ALA A 101 5.82 9.80 -22.92
CA ALA A 101 5.60 10.87 -21.93
C ALA A 101 4.33 10.64 -21.06
N LEU A 102 3.39 9.82 -21.52
CA LEU A 102 2.20 9.40 -20.76
C LEU A 102 2.43 8.14 -19.90
N ASN A 103 3.57 7.47 -20.02
CA ASN A 103 3.95 6.32 -19.21
C ASN A 103 5.46 6.36 -18.86
N PRO A 104 5.85 7.08 -17.78
CA PRO A 104 7.26 7.30 -17.45
C PRO A 104 8.09 6.04 -17.18
N ALA A 105 7.46 4.98 -16.63
CA ALA A 105 8.13 3.69 -16.42
C ALA A 105 8.51 3.04 -17.76
N LEU A 106 7.57 3.01 -18.70
CA LEU A 106 7.79 2.52 -20.06
C LEU A 106 8.82 3.38 -20.82
N ALA A 107 8.85 4.69 -20.58
CA ALA A 107 9.88 5.57 -21.12
C ALA A 107 11.29 5.23 -20.60
N GLN A 108 11.43 4.94 -19.29
CA GLN A 108 12.70 4.52 -18.71
C GLN A 108 13.15 3.14 -19.22
N GLU A 109 12.25 2.17 -19.36
CA GLU A 109 12.59 0.87 -19.95
C GLU A 109 13.03 1.00 -21.41
N VAL A 110 12.36 1.84 -22.21
CA VAL A 110 12.73 2.09 -23.60
C VAL A 110 14.08 2.83 -23.71
N SER A 111 14.40 3.75 -22.78
CA SER A 111 15.74 4.36 -22.70
C SER A 111 16.82 3.34 -22.34
N LYS A 112 16.59 2.50 -21.33
CA LYS A 112 17.52 1.42 -20.93
C LYS A 112 17.72 0.40 -22.06
N ALA A 113 16.64 -0.04 -22.72
CA ALA A 113 16.70 -1.04 -23.81
C ALA A 113 17.35 -0.51 -25.10
N SER A 114 17.35 0.81 -25.31
CA SER A 114 18.00 1.45 -26.46
C SER A 114 19.44 1.94 -26.18
N ASN A 115 19.96 1.77 -24.95
CA ASN A 115 21.22 2.35 -24.48
C ASN A 115 21.34 3.85 -24.80
N SER A 116 20.25 4.60 -24.58
CA SER A 116 20.19 6.04 -24.86
C SER A 116 19.30 6.74 -23.83
N ASP A 117 19.79 7.85 -23.26
CA ASP A 117 19.00 8.68 -22.34
C ASP A 117 17.90 9.49 -23.05
N ASN A 118 17.88 9.51 -24.38
CA ASN A 118 16.84 10.16 -25.18
C ASN A 118 16.70 9.48 -26.55
N PRO A 119 16.09 8.28 -26.62
CA PRO A 119 15.97 7.53 -27.86
C PRO A 119 15.26 8.33 -28.95
N SER A 120 15.69 8.11 -30.20
CA SER A 120 14.94 8.56 -31.36
C SER A 120 13.55 7.93 -31.33
N ALA A 121 12.55 8.57 -31.95
CA ALA A 121 11.21 8.02 -31.91
C ALA A 121 11.10 6.67 -32.66
N ASP A 122 12.02 6.41 -33.60
CA ASP A 122 12.11 5.15 -34.32
C ASP A 122 12.74 4.06 -33.43
N GLN A 123 13.83 4.38 -32.69
CA GLN A 123 14.38 3.50 -31.66
C GLN A 123 13.33 3.17 -30.59
N ALA A 124 12.56 4.17 -30.16
CA ALA A 124 11.48 4.00 -29.20
C ALA A 124 10.33 3.14 -29.75
N SER A 125 9.95 3.32 -31.01
CA SER A 125 8.96 2.49 -31.69
C SER A 125 9.42 1.03 -31.78
N ASP A 126 10.69 0.81 -32.17
CA ASP A 126 11.27 -0.53 -32.30
C ASP A 126 11.50 -1.24 -30.95
N MET A 127 11.69 -0.52 -29.85
CA MET A 127 11.68 -1.12 -28.50
C MET A 127 10.25 -1.41 -28.01
N LEU A 128 9.29 -0.52 -28.24
CA LEU A 128 7.87 -0.76 -27.92
C LEU A 128 7.28 -1.96 -28.71
N LYS A 129 7.82 -2.25 -29.90
CA LYS A 129 7.50 -3.46 -30.69
C LYS A 129 8.15 -4.74 -30.16
N LYS A 130 9.10 -4.64 -29.23
CA LYS A 130 9.78 -5.77 -28.56
C LYS A 130 9.32 -5.96 -27.11
N MET A 131 8.33 -5.20 -26.67
CA MET A 131 7.72 -5.30 -25.35
C MET A 131 6.34 -5.93 -25.50
N SER A 132 6.06 -6.98 -24.74
CA SER A 132 4.73 -7.59 -24.73
C SER A 132 3.71 -6.69 -24.00
N LEU A 133 2.45 -6.73 -24.43
CA LEU A 133 1.39 -5.91 -23.82
C LEU A 133 1.26 -6.19 -22.30
N GLN A 134 1.56 -7.42 -21.88
CA GLN A 134 1.30 -7.92 -20.54
C GLN A 134 2.39 -7.56 -19.51
N ASP A 135 3.62 -7.25 -19.93
CA ASP A 135 4.65 -6.73 -19.01
C ASP A 135 4.33 -5.31 -18.55
N ILE A 136 3.92 -4.46 -19.50
CA ILE A 136 3.39 -3.11 -19.26
C ILE A 136 2.20 -3.19 -18.27
N MET A 137 1.34 -4.20 -18.44
CA MET A 137 0.22 -4.46 -17.54
C MET A 137 0.62 -5.01 -16.17
N THR A 138 1.69 -5.80 -16.09
CA THR A 138 2.22 -6.29 -14.81
C THR A 138 2.76 -5.11 -13.99
N GLY A 139 3.45 -4.16 -14.63
CA GLY A 139 3.84 -2.90 -14.00
C GLY A 139 2.66 -2.01 -13.56
N LEU A 140 1.55 -2.00 -14.32
CA LEU A 140 0.33 -1.26 -13.96
C LEU A 140 -0.50 -1.93 -12.86
N ALA A 141 -0.57 -3.27 -12.85
CA ALA A 141 -1.24 -4.05 -11.81
C ALA A 141 -0.43 -4.08 -10.49
N ALA A 142 0.90 -3.95 -10.59
CA ALA A 142 1.79 -3.81 -9.44
C ALA A 142 1.83 -2.39 -8.84
N GLY A 143 0.90 -1.50 -9.21
CA GLY A 143 0.74 -0.15 -8.66
C GLY A 143 0.33 -0.05 -7.18
N GLY A 144 0.44 -1.13 -6.40
CA GLY A 144 0.18 -1.17 -4.97
C GLY A 144 1.44 -1.49 -4.17
N LYS A 145 2.06 -0.48 -3.55
CA LYS A 145 3.10 -0.46 -2.49
C LYS A 145 4.39 -1.31 -2.62
N ASN A 146 4.42 -2.40 -3.38
CA ASN A 146 5.41 -3.48 -3.24
C ASN A 146 6.24 -3.77 -4.51
N ALA A 147 6.12 -2.97 -5.56
CA ALA A 147 6.94 -3.08 -6.77
C ALA A 147 8.23 -2.26 -6.64
N LYS A 148 9.39 -2.93 -6.52
CA LYS A 148 10.71 -2.30 -6.68
C LYS A 148 11.32 -2.67 -8.05
N ASP A 149 12.18 -1.82 -8.62
CA ASP A 149 12.96 -2.13 -9.84
C ASP A 149 13.73 -3.45 -9.65
N MET A 150 13.88 -4.26 -10.73
CA MET A 150 14.81 -5.40 -10.78
C MET A 150 16.17 -5.08 -10.16
N GLY A 151 16.69 -3.86 -10.39
CA GLY A 151 17.96 -3.36 -9.83
C GLY A 151 18.07 -3.45 -8.29
N SER A 152 16.94 -3.46 -7.57
CA SER A 152 16.89 -3.55 -6.11
C SER A 152 16.98 -4.99 -5.56
N TYR A 153 16.52 -6.00 -6.31
CA TYR A 153 16.44 -7.40 -5.86
C TYR A 153 17.75 -8.17 -6.02
N LYS A 154 18.82 -7.68 -5.36
CA LYS A 154 20.21 -8.20 -5.49
C LYS A 154 20.36 -9.73 -5.31
N PHE A 155 19.47 -10.37 -4.54
CA PHE A 155 19.43 -11.83 -4.44
C PHE A 155 18.79 -12.47 -5.68
N TRP A 156 17.53 -12.14 -5.99
CA TRP A 156 16.75 -12.75 -7.07
C TRP A 156 17.36 -12.58 -8.46
N GLN A 157 18.12 -11.49 -8.70
CA GLN A 157 18.93 -11.32 -9.91
C GLN A 157 19.88 -12.49 -10.21
N THR A 158 20.35 -13.18 -9.17
CA THR A 158 21.29 -14.32 -9.26
C THR A 158 20.60 -15.68 -9.32
N GLN A 159 19.28 -15.72 -9.19
CA GLN A 159 18.49 -16.95 -9.13
C GLN A 159 17.93 -17.31 -10.52
N PRO A 160 17.69 -18.60 -10.81
CA PRO A 160 17.06 -19.03 -12.05
C PRO A 160 15.54 -18.77 -11.99
N VAL A 161 15.13 -17.51 -12.06
CA VAL A 161 13.72 -17.08 -12.13
C VAL A 161 13.51 -16.17 -13.34
N PRO A 162 12.32 -16.16 -13.97
CA PRO A 162 12.03 -15.22 -15.06
C PRO A 162 12.12 -13.77 -14.56
N LYS A 163 12.70 -12.89 -15.38
CA LYS A 163 12.85 -11.47 -15.05
C LYS A 163 11.64 -10.66 -15.49
N PHE A 164 11.43 -9.48 -14.89
CA PHE A 164 10.52 -8.49 -15.45
C PHE A 164 11.01 -8.06 -16.85
N GLY A 165 10.08 -7.95 -17.81
CA GLY A 165 10.40 -7.64 -19.21
C GLY A 165 10.84 -8.84 -20.09
N GLU A 166 10.82 -10.09 -19.58
CA GLU A 166 10.91 -11.27 -20.46
C GLU A 166 9.58 -11.53 -21.20
N ASP A 167 9.65 -11.69 -22.52
CA ASP A 167 8.53 -11.95 -23.43
C ASP A 167 7.59 -13.06 -22.94
N ASN A 168 6.28 -12.81 -23.03
CA ASN A 168 5.23 -13.72 -22.56
C ASN A 168 4.79 -14.80 -23.57
N ASN A 169 5.62 -15.06 -24.59
CA ASN A 169 5.43 -16.10 -25.61
C ASN A 169 6.71 -16.93 -25.81
N LEU A 170 7.43 -17.22 -24.71
CA LEU A 170 8.66 -18.00 -24.72
C LEU A 170 8.37 -19.49 -24.48
N GLN A 171 9.28 -20.35 -24.93
CA GLN A 171 9.20 -21.79 -24.67
C GLN A 171 9.25 -22.05 -23.16
N GLU A 172 8.25 -22.77 -22.66
CA GLU A 172 8.15 -23.17 -21.26
C GLU A 172 9.10 -24.33 -20.95
N GLY A 173 9.63 -24.35 -19.74
CA GLY A 173 10.62 -25.37 -19.34
C GLY A 173 11.66 -24.86 -18.33
N PRO A 174 12.63 -25.72 -17.95
CA PRO A 174 13.69 -25.37 -17.02
C PRO A 174 14.57 -24.20 -17.50
N LEU A 175 14.90 -23.28 -16.59
CA LEU A 175 15.77 -22.13 -16.88
C LEU A 175 17.26 -22.48 -16.81
N ARG A 176 17.63 -23.41 -15.93
CA ARG A 176 18.99 -23.91 -15.72
C ARG A 176 18.95 -25.42 -15.57
N ILE A 177 19.67 -26.11 -16.46
CA ILE A 177 19.92 -27.54 -16.40
C ILE A 177 21.25 -27.74 -15.65
N GLN A 178 21.25 -28.67 -14.70
CA GLN A 178 22.39 -29.09 -13.88
C GLN A 178 22.28 -30.60 -13.62
N LYS A 179 23.35 -31.22 -13.13
CA LYS A 179 23.34 -32.62 -12.67
C LYS A 179 23.65 -32.73 -11.18
N VAL A 180 23.23 -33.84 -10.56
CA VAL A 180 23.38 -34.06 -9.12
C VAL A 180 24.86 -34.07 -8.70
N GLU A 181 25.77 -34.46 -9.59
CA GLU A 181 27.22 -34.46 -9.35
C GLU A 181 27.80 -33.04 -9.23
N GLU A 182 27.14 -32.04 -9.81
CA GLU A 182 27.54 -30.62 -9.79
C GLU A 182 27.06 -29.87 -8.53
N VAL A 183 26.29 -30.55 -7.66
CA VAL A 183 25.69 -29.97 -6.44
C VAL A 183 26.59 -30.26 -5.23
N ASP A 184 26.98 -29.19 -4.53
CA ASP A 184 27.76 -29.24 -3.29
C ASP A 184 27.13 -30.20 -2.26
N LYS A 185 27.91 -31.18 -1.81
CA LYS A 185 27.45 -32.20 -0.84
C LYS A 185 27.34 -31.66 0.58
N GLU A 186 28.21 -30.71 0.93
CA GLU A 186 28.20 -30.02 2.20
C GLU A 186 27.36 -28.73 2.16
N PRO A 187 26.73 -28.33 3.29
CA PRO A 187 26.03 -27.05 3.39
C PRO A 187 27.02 -25.87 3.40
N SER A 188 26.57 -24.71 2.94
CA SER A 188 27.35 -23.47 3.09
C SER A 188 27.54 -23.13 4.57
N ALA A 189 28.75 -22.70 4.95
CA ALA A 189 29.04 -22.26 6.32
C ALA A 189 28.16 -21.08 6.73
N LEU A 190 27.59 -21.16 7.95
CA LEU A 190 26.90 -20.04 8.59
C LEU A 190 27.90 -19.08 9.22
N ILE A 191 27.43 -17.87 9.53
CA ILE A 191 28.20 -16.93 10.36
C ILE A 191 28.45 -17.51 11.76
N PRO A 192 29.60 -17.23 12.40
CA PRO A 192 29.93 -17.76 13.72
C PRO A 192 28.82 -17.51 14.76
N GLY A 193 28.54 -18.53 15.58
CA GLY A 193 27.47 -18.52 16.57
C GLY A 193 26.11 -19.05 16.08
N PHE A 194 26.02 -19.51 14.82
CA PHE A 194 24.85 -20.18 14.27
C PHE A 194 25.21 -21.51 13.62
N GLU A 195 24.29 -22.48 13.71
CA GLU A 195 24.46 -23.83 13.17
C GLU A 195 23.20 -24.31 12.44
N TRP A 196 23.40 -25.14 11.43
CA TRP A 196 22.32 -25.80 10.71
C TRP A 196 21.73 -26.92 11.55
N VAL A 197 20.40 -27.05 11.53
CA VAL A 197 19.69 -28.22 12.07
C VAL A 197 18.70 -28.74 11.03
N THR A 198 18.52 -30.06 11.01
CA THR A 198 17.45 -30.73 10.27
C THR A 198 16.39 -31.14 11.28
N MET A 199 15.19 -30.56 11.18
CA MET A 199 14.13 -30.74 12.18
C MET A 199 13.32 -32.02 11.91
N ASP A 200 13.18 -32.87 12.93
CA ASP A 200 12.45 -34.14 12.85
C ASP A 200 11.04 -34.00 13.44
N LEU A 201 10.08 -33.61 12.59
CA LEU A 201 8.72 -33.25 12.99
C LEU A 201 7.85 -34.45 13.44
N THR A 202 8.39 -35.68 13.40
CA THR A 202 7.78 -36.83 14.08
C THR A 202 7.90 -36.73 15.60
N LYS A 203 8.87 -35.94 16.11
CA LYS A 203 9.07 -35.71 17.55
C LYS A 203 8.22 -34.55 18.04
N GLU A 204 7.64 -34.68 19.22
CA GLU A 204 6.76 -33.65 19.79
C GLU A 204 7.55 -32.40 20.24
N GLU A 205 8.80 -32.55 20.66
CA GLU A 205 9.67 -31.45 21.05
C GLU A 205 10.01 -30.57 19.85
N GLU A 206 10.48 -31.18 18.76
CA GLU A 206 10.98 -30.45 17.59
C GLU A 206 9.87 -29.74 16.81
N ILE A 207 8.68 -30.35 16.67
CA ILE A 207 7.54 -29.63 16.09
C ILE A 207 7.04 -28.50 16.98
N LYS A 208 7.15 -28.63 18.31
CA LYS A 208 6.78 -27.56 19.23
C LYS A 208 7.74 -26.38 19.12
N GLU A 209 9.03 -26.61 18.90
CA GLU A 209 9.97 -25.52 18.60
C GLU A 209 9.63 -24.79 17.29
N VAL A 210 9.30 -25.53 16.22
CA VAL A 210 8.84 -24.93 14.96
C VAL A 210 7.54 -24.15 15.17
N TYR A 211 6.56 -24.71 15.90
CA TYR A 211 5.33 -24.03 16.28
C TYR A 211 5.60 -22.72 17.03
N GLU A 212 6.48 -22.74 18.04
CA GLU A 212 6.79 -21.54 18.82
C GLU A 212 7.51 -20.47 18.00
N LEU A 213 8.44 -20.85 17.11
CA LEU A 213 9.07 -19.93 16.16
C LEU A 213 8.01 -19.31 15.22
N LEU A 214 7.14 -20.14 14.63
CA LEU A 214 6.13 -19.68 13.68
C LEU A 214 5.12 -18.75 14.36
N ASN A 215 4.55 -19.17 15.48
CA ASN A 215 3.58 -18.38 16.24
C ASN A 215 4.19 -17.05 16.73
N LYS A 216 5.48 -16.99 17.10
CA LYS A 216 6.08 -15.74 17.58
C LYS A 216 6.63 -14.83 16.45
N HIS A 217 6.96 -15.39 15.28
CA HIS A 217 7.81 -14.71 14.29
C HIS A 217 7.49 -14.95 12.80
N TYR A 218 6.46 -15.70 12.44
CA TYR A 218 6.07 -15.92 11.04
C TYR A 218 5.14 -14.81 10.54
N VAL A 219 3.82 -14.96 10.65
CA VAL A 219 2.84 -14.04 10.05
C VAL A 219 2.04 -13.28 11.11
N GLU A 220 2.00 -11.97 10.93
CA GLU A 220 1.04 -11.03 11.52
C GLU A 220 0.38 -10.27 10.36
N ASP A 221 -0.83 -9.74 10.57
CA ASP A 221 -1.46 -8.80 9.64
C ASP A 221 -0.79 -7.41 9.70
N ASP A 222 -1.07 -6.55 8.71
CA ASP A 222 -0.51 -5.19 8.58
C ASP A 222 -0.70 -4.28 9.82
N GLU A 223 -1.65 -4.62 10.70
CA GLU A 223 -1.97 -3.91 11.95
C GLU A 223 -1.53 -4.68 13.22
N ALA A 224 -0.92 -5.86 13.08
CA ALA A 224 -0.53 -6.78 14.16
C ALA A 224 -1.65 -7.13 15.17
N MET A 225 -2.91 -7.08 14.75
CA MET A 225 -4.08 -7.52 15.51
C MET A 225 -4.27 -9.04 15.45
N PHE A 226 -3.83 -9.68 14.37
CA PHE A 226 -4.01 -11.10 14.10
C PHE A 226 -2.72 -11.80 13.71
N ARG A 227 -2.59 -13.03 14.17
CA ARG A 227 -1.40 -13.85 14.02
C ARG A 227 -1.78 -15.30 13.78
N PHE A 228 -1.24 -15.94 12.76
CA PHE A 228 -1.60 -17.33 12.46
C PHE A 228 -1.08 -18.30 13.53
N ASN A 229 -2.00 -19.03 14.14
CA ASN A 229 -1.79 -20.09 15.11
C ASN A 229 -1.78 -21.45 14.40
N TYR A 230 -0.67 -21.78 13.72
CA TYR A 230 -0.50 -23.08 13.08
C TYR A 230 -0.22 -24.17 14.12
N SER A 231 -1.26 -24.80 14.68
CA SER A 231 -1.11 -25.89 15.64
C SER A 231 -0.19 -27.03 15.13
N PRO A 232 0.46 -27.81 16.02
CA PRO A 232 1.26 -28.98 15.61
C PRO A 232 0.50 -29.93 14.67
N THR A 233 -0.81 -30.09 14.87
CA THR A 233 -1.71 -30.84 13.98
C THR A 233 -1.69 -30.32 12.54
N ILE A 234 -1.93 -29.02 12.31
CA ILE A 234 -1.96 -28.47 10.95
C ILE A 234 -0.55 -28.41 10.36
N LEU A 235 0.49 -28.25 11.17
CA LEU A 235 1.89 -28.32 10.74
C LEU A 235 2.27 -29.72 10.24
N ARG A 236 1.88 -30.81 10.94
CA ARG A 236 2.06 -32.19 10.43
C ARG A 236 1.30 -32.43 9.14
N TRP A 237 0.03 -32.00 9.09
CA TRP A 237 -0.78 -32.14 7.89
C TRP A 237 -0.18 -31.38 6.69
N ALA A 238 0.34 -30.17 6.90
CA ALA A 238 0.93 -29.34 5.85
C ALA A 238 2.33 -29.81 5.39
N MET A 239 3.18 -30.26 6.31
CA MET A 239 4.61 -30.51 6.04
C MET A 239 4.99 -31.99 5.92
N MET A 240 4.10 -32.92 6.29
CA MET A 240 4.39 -34.36 6.24
C MET A 240 3.42 -35.15 5.32
N PRO A 241 3.11 -34.70 4.08
CA PRO A 241 2.39 -35.51 3.10
C PRO A 241 3.27 -36.66 2.59
N PRO A 242 2.69 -37.71 1.98
CA PRO A 242 3.45 -38.83 1.42
C PRO A 242 4.63 -38.39 0.55
N GLY A 243 5.81 -38.97 0.79
CA GLY A 243 7.06 -38.57 0.14
C GLY A 243 7.83 -37.44 0.84
N TRP A 244 7.31 -36.84 1.92
CA TRP A 244 8.05 -35.88 2.75
C TRP A 244 9.39 -36.45 3.24
N LYS A 245 10.36 -35.55 3.45
CA LYS A 245 11.69 -35.86 3.98
C LYS A 245 12.05 -34.87 5.06
N LYS A 246 12.53 -35.34 6.21
CA LYS A 246 12.98 -34.46 7.31
C LYS A 246 14.09 -33.52 6.87
N GLU A 247 14.90 -33.94 5.90
CA GLU A 247 15.97 -33.17 5.26
C GLU A 247 15.45 -31.83 4.68
N TYR A 248 14.18 -31.75 4.31
CA TYR A 248 13.54 -30.52 3.82
C TYR A 248 12.97 -29.61 4.93
N HIS A 249 13.05 -30.00 6.20
CA HIS A 249 12.71 -29.15 7.34
C HIS A 249 14.00 -28.50 7.89
N VAL A 250 14.43 -27.42 7.25
CA VAL A 250 15.74 -26.79 7.51
C VAL A 250 15.59 -25.72 8.56
N GLY A 251 16.28 -25.89 9.70
CA GLY A 251 16.36 -24.90 10.77
C GLY A 251 17.75 -24.30 10.93
N VAL A 252 17.81 -23.17 11.63
CA VAL A 252 19.06 -22.56 12.12
C VAL A 252 18.95 -22.34 13.62
N ARG A 253 19.88 -22.88 14.39
CA ARG A 253 19.99 -22.65 15.85
C ARG A 253 21.09 -21.65 16.16
N ALA A 254 20.96 -20.92 17.27
CA ALA A 254 22.04 -20.14 17.85
C ALA A 254 22.91 -21.04 18.75
N SER A 255 24.17 -21.29 18.38
CA SER A 255 25.04 -22.31 18.98
C SER A 255 25.32 -22.12 20.48
N GLN A 256 25.14 -20.91 21.03
CA GLN A 256 25.31 -20.66 22.47
C GLN A 256 24.09 -21.04 23.31
N SER A 257 22.88 -20.98 22.75
CA SER A 257 21.63 -21.18 23.49
C SER A 257 20.81 -22.38 23.01
N GLY A 258 21.18 -22.98 21.87
CA GLY A 258 20.41 -24.02 21.19
C GLY A 258 19.10 -23.52 20.57
N LEU A 259 18.72 -22.25 20.73
CA LEU A 259 17.40 -21.72 20.34
C LEU A 259 17.21 -21.75 18.82
N LEU A 260 16.12 -22.34 18.34
CA LEU A 260 15.70 -22.27 16.95
C LEU A 260 15.37 -20.82 16.56
N CYS A 261 16.13 -20.28 15.62
CA CYS A 261 16.15 -18.85 15.25
C CYS A 261 15.64 -18.57 13.83
N ALA A 262 15.67 -19.57 12.95
CA ALA A 262 14.99 -19.53 11.65
C ALA A 262 14.61 -20.93 11.18
N PHE A 263 13.66 -20.99 10.25
CA PHE A 263 13.12 -22.23 9.68
C PHE A 263 12.67 -21.99 8.23
N ILE A 264 12.75 -23.03 7.40
CA ILE A 264 12.14 -23.11 6.07
C ILE A 264 11.80 -24.58 5.80
N SER A 265 10.65 -24.84 5.18
CA SER A 265 10.19 -26.18 4.86
C SER A 265 9.96 -26.36 3.36
N ALA A 266 10.15 -27.58 2.86
CA ALA A 266 9.64 -27.99 1.56
C ALA A 266 9.02 -29.40 1.58
N ILE A 267 8.09 -29.63 0.66
CA ILE A 267 7.51 -30.95 0.37
C ILE A 267 7.67 -31.25 -1.13
N PRO A 268 7.79 -32.50 -1.58
CA PRO A 268 7.73 -32.82 -3.00
C PRO A 268 6.28 -32.62 -3.50
N VAL A 269 6.13 -32.15 -4.74
CA VAL A 269 4.85 -32.11 -5.44
C VAL A 269 5.03 -32.41 -6.93
N HIS A 270 4.12 -33.19 -7.51
CA HIS A 270 4.04 -33.36 -8.96
C HIS A 270 3.09 -32.29 -9.53
N LEU A 271 3.65 -31.22 -10.06
CA LEU A 271 2.90 -30.10 -10.59
C LEU A 271 2.67 -30.28 -12.10
N ARG A 272 1.41 -30.34 -12.53
CA ARG A 272 1.07 -30.17 -13.95
C ARG A 272 1.02 -28.68 -14.27
N VAL A 273 1.75 -28.27 -15.30
CA VAL A 273 1.72 -26.95 -15.92
C VAL A 273 1.38 -27.15 -17.40
N ARG A 274 0.13 -26.86 -17.75
CA ARG A 274 -0.51 -27.15 -19.04
C ARG A 274 -0.40 -28.63 -19.39
N ASP A 275 0.44 -28.96 -20.37
CA ASP A 275 0.71 -30.34 -20.83
C ASP A 275 1.93 -30.97 -20.15
N ASN A 276 2.77 -30.18 -19.47
CA ASN A 276 3.98 -30.64 -18.81
C ASN A 276 3.71 -31.09 -17.37
N VAL A 277 4.36 -32.15 -16.91
CA VAL A 277 4.38 -32.54 -15.49
C VAL A 277 5.79 -32.40 -14.96
N VAL A 278 5.95 -31.62 -13.90
CA VAL A 278 7.23 -31.23 -13.30
C VAL A 278 7.22 -31.63 -11.84
N THR A 279 8.28 -32.28 -11.36
CA THR A 279 8.44 -32.52 -9.93
C THR A 279 9.11 -31.30 -9.31
N CYS A 280 8.42 -30.65 -8.37
CA CYS A 280 8.87 -29.44 -7.70
C CYS A 280 9.05 -29.70 -6.21
N SER A 281 9.95 -28.94 -5.56
CA SER A 281 9.91 -28.72 -4.12
C SER A 281 8.96 -27.56 -3.83
N GLU A 282 7.82 -27.86 -3.24
CA GLU A 282 6.86 -26.87 -2.77
C GLU A 282 7.34 -26.29 -1.44
N VAL A 283 7.84 -25.05 -1.47
CA VAL A 283 8.46 -24.36 -0.32
C VAL A 283 7.42 -23.57 0.47
N ASN A 284 7.45 -23.66 1.80
CA ASN A 284 6.56 -22.92 2.70
C ASN A 284 7.18 -22.73 4.10
N PHE A 285 6.50 -22.02 5.00
CA PHE A 285 6.89 -21.83 6.40
C PHE A 285 8.29 -21.21 6.60
N LEU A 286 8.69 -20.32 5.69
CA LEU A 286 9.90 -19.51 5.83
C LEU A 286 9.71 -18.50 6.97
N ALA A 287 10.39 -18.72 8.09
CA ALA A 287 10.32 -17.84 9.26
C ALA A 287 11.70 -17.49 9.79
N ILE A 288 11.88 -16.22 10.16
CA ILE A 288 13.08 -15.71 10.79
C ILE A 288 12.67 -14.96 12.05
N HIS A 289 13.27 -15.33 13.18
CA HIS A 289 13.08 -14.68 14.46
C HIS A 289 13.25 -13.16 14.33
N LYS A 290 12.29 -12.37 14.83
CA LYS A 290 12.17 -10.92 14.56
C LYS A 290 13.49 -10.14 14.71
N LYS A 291 14.29 -10.42 15.75
CA LYS A 291 15.60 -9.78 16.02
C LYS A 291 16.70 -10.05 14.96
N LEU A 292 16.52 -11.03 14.07
CA LEU A 292 17.48 -11.41 13.01
C LEU A 292 17.02 -10.98 11.61
N ARG A 293 15.83 -10.37 11.48
CA ARG A 293 15.37 -9.77 10.23
C ARG A 293 16.34 -8.67 9.78
N GLY A 294 16.45 -8.45 8.47
CA GLY A 294 17.45 -7.53 7.89
C GLY A 294 18.89 -8.07 7.81
N LYS A 295 19.26 -9.15 8.52
CA LYS A 295 20.62 -9.73 8.49
C LYS A 295 20.91 -10.66 7.29
N ARG A 296 20.07 -10.62 6.24
CA ARG A 296 20.18 -11.45 5.02
C ARG A 296 20.26 -12.97 5.24
N LEU A 297 19.58 -13.49 6.27
CA LEU A 297 19.48 -14.93 6.50
C LEU A 297 18.53 -15.62 5.50
N THR A 298 17.51 -14.93 4.96
CA THR A 298 16.57 -15.47 3.96
C THR A 298 17.25 -16.04 2.71
N PRO A 299 18.16 -15.31 2.01
CA PRO A 299 18.96 -15.89 0.91
C PRO A 299 19.73 -17.16 1.26
N VAL A 300 20.18 -17.32 2.51
CA VAL A 300 20.98 -18.46 2.95
C VAL A 300 20.09 -19.69 3.16
N LEU A 301 18.92 -19.51 3.77
CA LEU A 301 17.88 -20.53 3.90
C LEU A 301 17.37 -21.02 2.53
N ILE A 302 17.08 -20.10 1.61
CA ILE A 302 16.63 -20.44 0.24
C ILE A 302 17.71 -21.23 -0.50
N LYS A 303 18.99 -20.82 -0.41
CA LYS A 303 20.09 -21.57 -1.02
C LYS A 303 20.24 -22.98 -0.43
N GLU A 304 20.14 -23.14 0.88
CA GLU A 304 20.28 -24.45 1.52
C GLU A 304 19.12 -25.40 1.19
N ILE A 305 17.86 -24.94 1.23
CA ILE A 305 16.74 -25.80 0.81
C ILE A 305 16.87 -26.18 -0.68
N THR A 306 17.26 -25.23 -1.54
CA THR A 306 17.51 -25.49 -2.97
C THR A 306 18.63 -26.51 -3.17
N ARG A 307 19.73 -26.42 -2.40
CA ARG A 307 20.83 -27.39 -2.44
C ARG A 307 20.34 -28.80 -2.07
N ARG A 308 19.54 -28.93 -1.00
CA ARG A 308 18.95 -30.21 -0.58
C ARG A 308 18.00 -30.79 -1.63
N SER A 309 17.11 -29.99 -2.21
CA SER A 309 16.25 -30.41 -3.33
C SER A 309 17.05 -30.90 -4.54
N ASN A 310 18.10 -30.17 -4.91
CA ASN A 310 18.95 -30.52 -6.04
C ASN A 310 19.77 -31.81 -5.81
N LEU A 311 20.14 -32.13 -4.56
CA LEU A 311 20.78 -33.41 -4.22
C LEU A 311 19.86 -34.62 -4.45
N ASP A 312 18.55 -34.43 -4.30
CA ASP A 312 17.52 -35.41 -4.61
C ASP A 312 17.10 -35.41 -6.09
N GLY A 313 17.74 -34.59 -6.94
CA GLY A 313 17.39 -34.44 -8.35
C GLY A 313 16.11 -33.65 -8.62
N ILE A 314 15.60 -32.91 -7.62
CA ILE A 314 14.45 -32.01 -7.77
C ILE A 314 14.96 -30.60 -8.03
N TRP A 315 14.84 -30.16 -9.28
CA TRP A 315 15.47 -28.92 -9.78
C TRP A 315 14.56 -27.70 -9.79
N GLN A 316 13.25 -27.90 -9.62
CA GLN A 316 12.24 -26.85 -9.64
C GLN A 316 11.66 -26.62 -8.26
N GLY A 317 11.24 -25.38 -7.99
CA GLY A 317 10.56 -25.02 -6.76
C GLY A 317 9.21 -24.36 -7.03
N LEU A 318 8.24 -24.59 -6.16
CA LEU A 318 6.94 -23.91 -6.16
C LEU A 318 6.82 -23.10 -4.88
N TYR A 319 6.52 -21.82 -4.98
CA TYR A 319 6.31 -20.96 -3.81
C TYR A 319 5.28 -19.87 -4.07
N THR A 320 4.80 -19.28 -2.99
CA THR A 320 3.77 -18.24 -2.99
C THR A 320 4.15 -17.15 -2.00
N ALA A 321 3.83 -15.89 -2.31
CA ALA A 321 4.07 -14.77 -1.40
C ALA A 321 2.99 -13.69 -1.55
N GLY A 322 2.75 -12.92 -0.49
CA GLY A 322 1.93 -11.70 -0.52
C GLY A 322 2.65 -10.47 -1.10
N VAL A 323 3.96 -10.57 -1.30
CA VAL A 323 4.79 -9.52 -1.94
C VAL A 323 5.12 -9.88 -3.39
N VAL A 324 5.32 -8.84 -4.22
CA VAL A 324 5.69 -8.98 -5.63
C VAL A 324 7.20 -9.26 -5.75
N LEU A 325 7.54 -10.35 -6.43
CA LEU A 325 8.91 -10.80 -6.73
C LEU A 325 9.07 -11.02 -8.25
N PRO A 326 10.30 -11.02 -8.80
CA PRO A 326 10.50 -11.33 -10.21
C PRO A 326 10.34 -12.83 -10.49
N LYS A 327 9.45 -13.28 -11.39
CA LYS A 327 8.24 -12.64 -11.96
C LYS A 327 7.08 -13.59 -11.65
N PRO A 328 5.90 -13.11 -11.20
CA PRO A 328 4.81 -14.01 -10.83
C PRO A 328 4.25 -14.71 -12.07
N VAL A 329 3.96 -16.01 -11.92
CA VAL A 329 3.25 -16.82 -12.92
C VAL A 329 1.76 -16.47 -12.91
N SER A 330 1.21 -16.14 -11.74
CA SER A 330 -0.17 -15.67 -11.56
C SER A 330 -0.34 -14.90 -10.25
N THR A 331 -1.44 -14.17 -10.13
CA THR A 331 -1.83 -13.39 -8.94
C THR A 331 -3.31 -13.63 -8.66
N CYS A 332 -3.62 -14.17 -7.49
CA CYS A 332 -5.00 -14.33 -7.00
C CYS A 332 -5.27 -13.34 -5.85
N ARG A 333 -6.55 -13.06 -5.57
CA ARG A 333 -6.96 -12.15 -4.48
C ARG A 333 -7.72 -12.90 -3.39
N TYR A 334 -7.51 -12.55 -2.13
CA TYR A 334 -8.26 -13.11 -0.99
C TYR A 334 -9.67 -12.51 -0.88
N PHE A 335 -10.59 -13.34 -0.43
CA PHE A 335 -12.00 -13.02 -0.21
C PHE A 335 -12.48 -13.67 1.10
N HIS A 336 -13.33 -12.97 1.84
CA HIS A 336 -13.74 -13.34 3.20
C HIS A 336 -15.27 -13.35 3.34
N ARG A 337 -15.83 -14.47 3.80
CA ARG A 337 -17.25 -14.62 4.15
C ARG A 337 -17.38 -14.81 5.65
N ALA A 338 -17.88 -13.79 6.34
CA ALA A 338 -18.17 -13.87 7.76
C ALA A 338 -19.19 -14.99 8.06
N ILE A 339 -18.89 -15.87 9.00
CA ILE A 339 -19.81 -16.87 9.55
C ILE A 339 -20.38 -16.35 10.88
N ASN A 340 -19.50 -15.84 11.75
CA ASN A 340 -19.82 -15.24 13.03
C ASN A 340 -19.47 -13.75 13.03
N TRP A 341 -20.23 -12.95 12.26
CA TRP A 341 -19.91 -11.54 12.04
C TRP A 341 -19.76 -10.73 13.34
N GLN A 342 -20.57 -11.01 14.36
CA GLN A 342 -20.49 -10.31 15.66
C GLN A 342 -19.11 -10.51 16.31
N LYS A 343 -18.59 -11.74 16.34
CA LYS A 343 -17.26 -12.01 16.89
C LYS A 343 -16.17 -11.36 16.05
N LEU A 344 -16.25 -11.42 14.71
CA LEU A 344 -15.27 -10.75 13.84
C LEU A 344 -15.23 -9.24 14.07
N TYR A 345 -16.38 -8.60 14.24
CA TYR A 345 -16.48 -7.18 14.59
C TYR A 345 -15.89 -6.90 15.98
N GLU A 346 -16.22 -7.71 16.99
CA GLU A 346 -15.66 -7.59 18.35
C GLU A 346 -14.15 -7.83 18.41
N CYS A 347 -13.59 -8.59 17.46
CA CYS A 347 -12.15 -8.82 17.34
C CYS A 347 -11.41 -7.71 16.58
N GLY A 348 -12.11 -6.86 15.81
CA GLY A 348 -11.50 -5.92 14.86
C GLY A 348 -11.30 -6.45 13.43
N PHE A 349 -11.60 -7.74 13.17
CA PHE A 349 -11.40 -8.40 11.87
C PHE A 349 -12.38 -7.92 10.79
N SER A 350 -13.57 -7.43 11.18
CA SER A 350 -14.56 -6.93 10.23
C SER A 350 -15.08 -5.57 10.67
N PRO A 351 -14.86 -4.50 9.89
CA PRO A 351 -15.40 -3.19 10.23
C PRO A 351 -16.92 -3.16 10.12
N LEU A 352 -17.58 -2.30 10.91
CA LEU A 352 -18.98 -1.96 10.71
C LEU A 352 -19.09 -0.97 9.54
N PRO A 353 -19.80 -1.28 8.44
CA PRO A 353 -19.95 -0.36 7.32
C PRO A 353 -20.68 0.93 7.74
N ALA A 354 -20.31 2.05 7.12
CA ALA A 354 -20.99 3.33 7.31
C ALA A 354 -22.51 3.20 7.09
N ASN A 355 -23.29 3.89 7.93
CA ASN A 355 -24.76 3.83 7.96
C ASN A 355 -25.36 2.44 8.24
N SER A 356 -24.58 1.49 8.77
CA SER A 356 -25.06 0.17 9.17
C SER A 356 -25.16 -0.02 10.69
N LYS A 357 -25.79 -1.13 11.12
CA LYS A 357 -25.91 -1.53 12.53
C LYS A 357 -25.50 -3.00 12.70
N PRO A 358 -24.91 -3.42 13.84
CA PRO A 358 -24.52 -4.81 14.08
C PRO A 358 -25.62 -5.84 13.79
N GLN A 359 -26.87 -5.57 14.21
CA GLN A 359 -28.00 -6.47 13.96
C GLN A 359 -28.29 -6.67 12.47
N TYR A 360 -28.04 -5.65 11.64
CA TYR A 360 -28.20 -5.77 10.19
C TYR A 360 -27.12 -6.68 9.58
N GLN A 361 -25.86 -6.54 10.01
CA GLN A 361 -24.76 -7.38 9.50
C GLN A 361 -24.91 -8.85 9.95
N ILE A 362 -25.33 -9.09 11.20
CA ILE A 362 -25.69 -10.44 11.69
C ILE A 362 -26.77 -11.05 10.80
N ARG A 363 -27.85 -10.33 10.49
CA ARG A 363 -28.91 -10.79 9.58
C ARG A 363 -28.43 -10.98 8.14
N LYS A 364 -27.59 -10.08 7.62
CA LYS A 364 -27.01 -10.16 6.26
C LYS A 364 -26.24 -11.47 6.04
N TYR A 365 -25.45 -11.87 7.04
CA TYR A 365 -24.57 -13.04 6.97
C TYR A 365 -25.16 -14.31 7.56
N ALA A 366 -26.37 -14.27 8.12
CA ALA A 366 -27.08 -15.44 8.64
C ALA A 366 -27.15 -16.59 7.62
N LEU A 367 -27.09 -17.81 8.14
CA LEU A 367 -27.13 -19.09 7.43
C LEU A 367 -28.15 -19.99 8.15
N PRO A 368 -28.82 -20.92 7.43
CA PRO A 368 -29.69 -21.92 8.06
C PRO A 368 -28.88 -22.91 8.91
N ASP A 369 -29.56 -23.82 9.60
CA ASP A 369 -28.93 -24.85 10.44
C ASP A 369 -28.65 -26.16 9.69
N ASP A 370 -29.42 -26.41 8.61
CA ASP A 370 -29.35 -27.62 7.78
C ASP A 370 -28.96 -27.33 6.33
N THR A 371 -28.22 -28.27 5.76
CA THR A 371 -27.74 -28.30 4.37
C THR A 371 -28.86 -28.71 3.41
N ALA A 372 -28.88 -28.13 2.21
CA ALA A 372 -29.96 -28.31 1.24
C ALA A 372 -29.72 -29.45 0.22
N ILE A 373 -28.47 -29.84 -0.03
CA ILE A 373 -28.14 -30.83 -1.07
C ILE A 373 -28.46 -32.25 -0.58
N LYS A 374 -29.37 -32.93 -1.28
CA LYS A 374 -29.62 -34.37 -1.12
C LYS A 374 -28.35 -35.17 -1.44
N GLY A 375 -28.08 -36.21 -0.65
CA GLY A 375 -26.90 -37.07 -0.85
C GLY A 375 -25.58 -36.49 -0.31
N LEU A 376 -25.60 -35.27 0.25
CA LEU A 376 -24.42 -34.66 0.86
C LEU A 376 -24.02 -35.38 2.15
N ARG A 377 -22.79 -35.91 2.21
CA ARG A 377 -22.23 -36.59 3.39
C ARG A 377 -20.71 -36.37 3.51
N PRO A 378 -20.11 -36.58 4.70
CA PRO A 378 -18.65 -36.60 4.82
C PRO A 378 -18.01 -37.65 3.92
N LEU A 379 -16.80 -37.36 3.45
CA LEU A 379 -15.95 -38.28 2.71
C LEU A 379 -15.58 -39.51 3.56
N GLN A 380 -15.63 -40.70 2.97
CA GLN A 380 -15.15 -41.95 3.54
C GLN A 380 -14.02 -42.52 2.67
N GLU A 381 -13.16 -43.39 3.23
CA GLU A 381 -12.04 -43.98 2.50
C GLU A 381 -12.48 -44.73 1.22
N LYS A 382 -13.64 -45.39 1.26
CA LYS A 382 -14.24 -46.09 0.11
C LYS A 382 -14.49 -45.18 -1.10
N ASP A 383 -14.66 -43.88 -0.89
CA ASP A 383 -15.02 -42.91 -1.93
C ASP A 383 -13.79 -42.33 -2.65
N ILE A 384 -12.57 -42.58 -2.12
CA ILE A 384 -11.33 -41.92 -2.54
C ILE A 384 -11.06 -42.11 -4.04
N GLU A 385 -11.27 -43.31 -4.58
CA GLU A 385 -11.08 -43.57 -6.03
C GLU A 385 -12.01 -42.72 -6.90
N ALA A 386 -13.28 -42.61 -6.51
CA ALA A 386 -14.27 -41.81 -7.23
C ALA A 386 -14.00 -40.30 -7.12
N VAL A 387 -13.56 -39.85 -5.93
CA VAL A 387 -13.16 -38.46 -5.70
C VAL A 387 -11.87 -38.12 -6.43
N MET A 388 -10.90 -39.03 -6.52
CA MET A 388 -9.68 -38.84 -7.30
C MET A 388 -9.94 -38.78 -8.80
N ASP A 389 -10.81 -39.64 -9.33
CA ASP A 389 -11.24 -39.57 -10.73
C ASP A 389 -11.91 -38.22 -11.02
N LEU A 390 -12.91 -37.83 -10.22
CA LEU A 390 -13.60 -36.54 -10.36
C LEU A 390 -12.64 -35.36 -10.18
N TYR A 391 -11.72 -35.41 -9.19
CA TYR A 391 -10.67 -34.43 -8.98
C TYR A 391 -9.81 -34.25 -10.23
N HIS A 392 -9.28 -35.33 -10.80
CA HIS A 392 -8.39 -35.26 -11.95
C HIS A 392 -9.12 -34.80 -13.22
N ARG A 393 -10.35 -35.29 -13.47
CA ARG A 393 -11.17 -34.83 -14.60
C ARG A 393 -11.50 -33.35 -14.48
N TYR A 394 -11.92 -32.89 -13.30
CA TYR A 394 -12.25 -31.48 -13.05
C TYR A 394 -11.04 -30.57 -13.15
N ASN A 395 -9.92 -30.93 -12.50
CA ASN A 395 -8.72 -30.11 -12.47
C ASN A 395 -8.00 -30.03 -13.82
N LYS A 396 -8.24 -30.96 -14.75
CA LYS A 396 -7.74 -30.87 -16.14
C LYS A 396 -8.19 -29.58 -16.86
N ARG A 397 -9.25 -28.92 -16.39
CA ARG A 397 -9.75 -27.63 -16.92
C ARG A 397 -8.85 -26.43 -16.63
N PHE A 398 -7.94 -26.53 -15.65
CA PHE A 398 -7.04 -25.43 -15.26
C PHE A 398 -5.64 -25.60 -15.85
N ASP A 399 -4.87 -24.51 -15.94
CA ASP A 399 -3.50 -24.53 -16.47
C ASP A 399 -2.49 -25.12 -15.47
N MET A 400 -2.59 -24.79 -14.18
CA MET A 400 -1.61 -25.24 -13.17
C MET A 400 -2.29 -25.94 -11.99
N THR A 401 -2.02 -27.24 -11.83
CA THR A 401 -2.68 -28.12 -10.84
C THR A 401 -1.72 -29.18 -10.31
N PRO A 402 -1.75 -29.55 -9.02
CA PRO A 402 -1.03 -30.73 -8.57
C PRO A 402 -1.67 -32.00 -9.14
N LYS A 403 -0.86 -33.04 -9.35
CA LYS A 403 -1.28 -34.37 -9.74
C LYS A 403 -1.11 -35.27 -8.53
N MET A 404 -2.21 -35.63 -7.88
CA MET A 404 -2.18 -36.37 -6.62
C MET A 404 -2.16 -37.89 -6.84
N SER A 405 -1.28 -38.57 -6.12
CA SER A 405 -1.35 -40.01 -5.87
C SER A 405 -2.52 -40.37 -4.94
N ARG A 406 -2.76 -41.67 -4.75
CA ARG A 406 -3.81 -42.18 -3.85
C ARG A 406 -3.49 -41.87 -2.39
N GLU A 407 -2.23 -42.01 -2.05
CA GLU A 407 -1.68 -41.74 -0.73
C GLU A 407 -1.82 -40.25 -0.40
N GLU A 408 -1.50 -39.37 -1.36
CA GLU A 408 -1.71 -37.91 -1.21
C GLU A 408 -3.19 -37.56 -1.08
N ALA A 409 -4.08 -38.17 -1.88
CA ALA A 409 -5.52 -37.92 -1.78
C ALA A 409 -6.08 -38.36 -0.41
N LEU A 410 -5.64 -39.49 0.12
CA LEU A 410 -5.96 -39.93 1.49
C LEU A 410 -5.50 -38.91 2.53
N HIS A 411 -4.27 -38.43 2.43
CA HIS A 411 -3.70 -37.46 3.37
C HIS A 411 -4.38 -36.08 3.28
N TRP A 412 -4.64 -35.58 2.08
CA TRP A 412 -5.18 -34.24 1.84
C TRP A 412 -6.70 -34.15 1.97
N PHE A 413 -7.45 -35.23 1.76
CA PHE A 413 -8.92 -35.17 1.76
C PHE A 413 -9.59 -35.93 2.91
N LEU A 414 -9.04 -37.04 3.40
CA LEU A 414 -9.75 -37.87 4.38
C LEU A 414 -9.76 -37.22 5.78
N PRO A 415 -10.94 -36.93 6.36
CA PRO A 415 -11.01 -36.36 7.70
C PRO A 415 -10.53 -37.34 8.78
N LYS A 416 -9.49 -36.96 9.53
CA LYS A 416 -9.07 -37.66 10.75
C LYS A 416 -9.99 -37.30 11.91
N THR A 417 -10.68 -38.31 12.44
CA THR A 417 -11.76 -38.15 13.44
C THR A 417 -11.63 -39.11 14.63
N GLY A 418 -10.47 -39.75 14.80
CA GLY A 418 -10.19 -40.66 15.90
C GLY A 418 -10.16 -39.96 17.27
N PRO A 419 -10.37 -40.69 18.39
CA PRO A 419 -10.28 -40.12 19.73
C PRO A 419 -8.89 -39.52 19.99
N GLY A 420 -8.83 -38.20 20.20
CA GLY A 420 -7.58 -37.45 20.42
C GLY A 420 -6.97 -36.85 19.15
N GLU A 421 -7.49 -37.15 17.96
CA GLU A 421 -7.07 -36.50 16.72
C GLU A 421 -7.78 -35.15 16.56
N GLN A 422 -7.01 -34.09 16.28
CA GLN A 422 -7.58 -32.83 15.81
C GLN A 422 -7.77 -32.89 14.29
N GLN A 423 -8.98 -32.62 13.83
CA GLN A 423 -9.31 -32.62 12.40
C GLN A 423 -8.70 -31.38 11.72
N ALA A 424 -7.85 -31.61 10.70
CA ALA A 424 -7.24 -30.54 9.90
C ALA A 424 -8.12 -30.10 8.72
N VAL A 425 -8.82 -31.05 8.08
CA VAL A 425 -9.58 -30.87 6.84
C VAL A 425 -11.00 -31.44 6.96
N TRP A 426 -11.96 -30.75 6.36
CA TRP A 426 -13.36 -31.15 6.21
C TRP A 426 -13.63 -31.37 4.73
N THR A 427 -13.89 -32.62 4.35
CA THR A 427 -14.23 -32.98 2.96
C THR A 427 -15.57 -33.68 2.92
N TYR A 428 -16.40 -33.26 1.98
CA TYR A 428 -17.75 -33.73 1.76
C TYR A 428 -17.93 -34.17 0.31
N VAL A 429 -18.77 -35.18 0.12
CA VAL A 429 -19.17 -35.71 -1.18
C VAL A 429 -20.68 -35.65 -1.33
N VAL A 430 -21.16 -35.55 -2.58
CA VAL A 430 -22.57 -35.73 -2.93
C VAL A 430 -22.70 -37.05 -3.66
N GLU A 431 -23.53 -37.94 -3.12
CA GLU A 431 -23.84 -39.26 -3.66
C GLU A 431 -25.25 -39.25 -4.28
N ASP A 432 -25.38 -39.69 -5.53
CA ASP A 432 -26.67 -39.77 -6.22
C ASP A 432 -27.47 -41.04 -5.86
N GLU A 433 -28.68 -41.17 -6.42
CA GLU A 433 -29.57 -42.31 -6.19
C GLU A 433 -28.99 -43.65 -6.70
N ASN A 434 -27.92 -43.63 -7.50
CA ASN A 434 -27.20 -44.80 -8.01
C ASN A 434 -25.93 -45.12 -7.19
N ASN A 435 -25.66 -44.40 -6.10
CA ASN A 435 -24.42 -44.42 -5.32
C ASN A 435 -23.19 -43.92 -6.09
N LYS A 436 -23.37 -43.07 -7.11
CA LYS A 436 -22.27 -42.39 -7.80
C LYS A 436 -21.94 -41.08 -7.07
N ILE A 437 -20.65 -40.83 -6.83
CA ILE A 437 -20.19 -39.51 -6.38
C ILE A 437 -20.27 -38.52 -7.56
N THR A 438 -21.09 -37.47 -7.41
CA THR A 438 -21.29 -36.43 -8.45
C THR A 438 -20.53 -35.15 -8.16
N ASP A 439 -20.22 -34.88 -6.90
CA ASP A 439 -19.55 -33.67 -6.44
C ASP A 439 -18.72 -33.97 -5.19
N PHE A 440 -17.65 -33.20 -4.99
CA PHE A 440 -16.98 -33.10 -3.70
C PHE A 440 -16.50 -31.66 -3.47
N PHE A 441 -16.35 -31.28 -2.20
CA PHE A 441 -15.65 -30.05 -1.80
C PHE A 441 -14.92 -30.26 -0.48
N SER A 442 -13.86 -29.49 -0.28
CA SER A 442 -13.05 -29.53 0.93
C SER A 442 -12.68 -28.13 1.42
N PHE A 443 -12.45 -28.01 2.73
CA PHE A 443 -11.87 -26.82 3.36
C PHE A 443 -11.06 -27.23 4.60
N PHE A 444 -10.03 -26.46 4.96
CA PHE A 444 -9.18 -26.74 6.12
C PHE A 444 -9.24 -25.61 7.17
N CYS A 445 -8.80 -25.89 8.38
CA CYS A 445 -8.77 -24.92 9.48
C CYS A 445 -7.37 -24.34 9.68
N ILE A 446 -7.27 -23.01 9.73
CA ILE A 446 -6.18 -22.31 10.44
C ILE A 446 -6.84 -21.43 11.50
N GLU A 447 -6.27 -21.41 12.69
CA GLU A 447 -6.69 -20.47 13.73
C GLU A 447 -5.83 -19.19 13.65
N SER A 448 -6.41 -18.05 13.99
CA SER A 448 -5.67 -16.81 14.20
C SER A 448 -5.81 -16.38 15.65
N THR A 449 -4.70 -16.15 16.34
CA THR A 449 -4.70 -15.47 17.65
C THR A 449 -5.06 -14.01 17.45
N ALA A 450 -6.04 -13.51 18.21
CA ALA A 450 -6.38 -12.10 18.29
C ALA A 450 -5.58 -11.45 19.42
N ILE A 451 -4.74 -10.47 19.07
CA ILE A 451 -3.81 -9.80 19.97
C ILE A 451 -4.52 -8.62 20.63
N GLY A 452 -4.34 -8.47 21.95
CA GLY A 452 -4.91 -7.34 22.71
C GLY A 452 -6.43 -7.37 22.96
N ASN A 453 -7.16 -8.37 22.45
CA ASN A 453 -8.60 -8.47 22.65
C ASN A 453 -8.96 -9.13 23.99
N SER A 454 -9.86 -8.51 24.77
CA SER A 454 -10.27 -9.01 26.10
C SER A 454 -11.46 -9.98 26.09
N LYS A 455 -12.13 -10.17 24.94
CA LYS A 455 -13.32 -11.04 24.81
C LYS A 455 -13.01 -12.35 24.07
N HIS A 456 -12.20 -12.28 23.02
CA HIS A 456 -11.94 -13.40 22.12
C HIS A 456 -10.45 -13.51 21.81
N ASN A 457 -9.81 -14.61 22.20
CA ASN A 457 -8.37 -14.80 22.00
C ASN A 457 -8.02 -15.49 20.67
N VAL A 458 -9.00 -16.14 20.03
CA VAL A 458 -8.82 -16.95 18.80
C VAL A 458 -10.00 -16.76 17.85
N ILE A 459 -9.70 -16.50 16.58
CA ILE A 459 -10.63 -16.59 15.45
C ILE A 459 -10.38 -17.91 14.73
N LYS A 460 -11.42 -18.71 14.51
CA LYS A 460 -11.31 -19.98 13.79
C LYS A 460 -11.66 -19.77 12.32
N VAL A 461 -10.69 -19.94 11.42
CA VAL A 461 -10.84 -19.63 9.99
C VAL A 461 -10.90 -20.89 9.15
N ALA A 462 -11.96 -21.04 8.36
CA ALA A 462 -12.04 -22.05 7.32
C ALA A 462 -11.41 -21.49 6.04
N TYR A 463 -10.61 -22.29 5.34
CA TYR A 463 -10.03 -21.94 4.04
C TYR A 463 -10.54 -22.91 2.98
N MET A 464 -11.18 -22.38 1.93
CA MET A 464 -11.58 -23.16 0.76
C MET A 464 -10.39 -23.94 0.22
N PHE A 465 -10.58 -25.23 0.01
CA PHE A 465 -9.62 -26.14 -0.58
C PHE A 465 -10.24 -26.73 -1.86
N TYR A 466 -9.75 -27.88 -2.33
CA TYR A 466 -10.18 -28.42 -3.62
C TYR A 466 -11.65 -28.86 -3.63
N TYR A 467 -12.25 -28.78 -4.82
CA TYR A 467 -13.58 -29.27 -5.13
C TYR A 467 -13.65 -29.77 -6.58
N GLY A 468 -14.73 -30.45 -6.92
CA GLY A 468 -15.04 -30.88 -8.28
C GLY A 468 -16.50 -31.28 -8.41
N THR A 469 -17.06 -31.12 -9.61
CA THR A 469 -18.47 -31.41 -9.90
C THR A 469 -18.63 -31.91 -11.33
N GLU A 470 -19.44 -32.96 -11.52
CA GLU A 470 -19.80 -33.49 -12.83
C GLU A 470 -20.53 -32.45 -13.71
N VAL A 471 -21.16 -31.43 -13.10
CA VAL A 471 -21.80 -30.33 -13.86
C VAL A 471 -20.79 -29.51 -14.67
N GLY A 472 -19.54 -29.39 -14.18
CA GLY A 472 -18.47 -28.70 -14.91
C GLY A 472 -17.79 -29.55 -15.99
N LEU A 473 -18.24 -30.79 -16.20
CA LEU A 473 -17.61 -31.79 -17.07
C LEU A 473 -18.51 -32.27 -18.22
N GLN A 474 -19.62 -31.58 -18.48
CA GLN A 474 -20.49 -31.84 -19.62
C GLN A 474 -19.80 -31.51 -20.96
N ASP A 475 -20.06 -32.32 -21.99
CA ASP A 475 -19.45 -32.18 -23.34
C ASP A 475 -19.57 -30.76 -23.92
N LYS A 476 -20.69 -30.09 -23.62
CA LYS A 476 -20.86 -28.66 -23.85
C LYS A 476 -20.77 -27.93 -22.51
N PHE A 477 -19.70 -27.17 -22.32
CA PHE A 477 -19.48 -26.38 -21.11
C PHE A 477 -20.62 -25.37 -20.88
N ASP A 478 -21.40 -25.57 -19.82
CA ASP A 478 -22.45 -24.66 -19.37
C ASP A 478 -22.00 -23.90 -18.11
N LYS A 479 -21.51 -22.67 -18.34
CA LYS A 479 -21.08 -21.75 -17.27
C LYS A 479 -22.22 -21.39 -16.31
N ALA A 480 -23.48 -21.35 -16.76
CA ALA A 480 -24.62 -20.98 -15.93
C ALA A 480 -25.03 -22.15 -15.02
N ALA A 481 -25.07 -23.37 -15.55
CA ALA A 481 -25.29 -24.58 -14.76
C ALA A 481 -24.17 -24.78 -13.71
N LEU A 482 -22.91 -24.58 -14.11
CA LEU A 482 -21.78 -24.63 -13.18
C LEU A 482 -21.87 -23.54 -12.10
N LYS A 483 -22.15 -22.28 -12.48
CA LYS A 483 -22.35 -21.17 -11.54
C LYS A 483 -23.43 -21.50 -10.50
N LYS A 484 -24.56 -22.06 -10.93
CA LYS A 484 -25.60 -22.52 -10.00
C LYS A 484 -25.07 -23.63 -9.07
N ARG A 485 -24.46 -24.68 -9.62
CA ARG A 485 -24.02 -25.84 -8.82
C ARG A 485 -22.95 -25.48 -7.78
N LEU A 486 -21.98 -24.65 -8.15
CA LEU A 486 -20.96 -24.18 -7.20
C LEU A 486 -21.55 -23.30 -6.11
N ASN A 487 -22.56 -22.48 -6.43
CA ASN A 487 -23.30 -21.74 -5.40
C ASN A 487 -24.05 -22.67 -4.44
N ASP A 488 -24.72 -23.71 -4.94
CA ASP A 488 -25.37 -24.71 -4.08
C ASP A 488 -24.34 -25.38 -3.14
N LEU A 489 -23.20 -25.85 -3.68
CA LEU A 489 -22.15 -26.55 -2.91
C LEU A 489 -21.49 -25.65 -1.85
N VAL A 490 -21.12 -24.43 -2.22
CA VAL A 490 -20.48 -23.48 -1.30
C VAL A 490 -21.46 -23.01 -0.23
N HIS A 491 -22.76 -22.89 -0.53
CA HIS A 491 -23.76 -22.57 0.47
C HIS A 491 -23.78 -23.61 1.60
N ASP A 492 -23.79 -24.90 1.24
CA ASP A 492 -23.74 -26.00 2.21
C ASP A 492 -22.38 -26.06 2.94
N ALA A 493 -21.26 -25.75 2.28
CA ALA A 493 -19.96 -25.61 2.93
C ALA A 493 -19.95 -24.52 4.02
N LEU A 494 -20.62 -23.38 3.79
CA LEU A 494 -20.78 -22.31 4.77
C LEU A 494 -21.66 -22.76 5.96
N ILE A 495 -22.73 -23.50 5.71
CA ILE A 495 -23.61 -24.07 6.76
C ILE A 495 -22.85 -25.08 7.63
N ILE A 496 -22.08 -25.98 7.01
CA ILE A 496 -21.19 -26.91 7.71
C ILE A 496 -20.15 -26.14 8.54
N SER A 497 -19.59 -25.06 8.00
CA SER A 497 -18.62 -24.22 8.73
C SER A 497 -19.23 -23.54 9.97
N LYS A 498 -20.48 -23.06 9.87
CA LYS A 498 -21.27 -22.61 11.04
C LYS A 498 -21.43 -23.74 12.07
N ARG A 499 -21.76 -24.96 11.63
CA ARG A 499 -21.94 -26.15 12.50
C ARG A 499 -20.66 -26.51 13.26
N TYR A 500 -19.49 -26.38 12.64
CA TYR A 500 -18.17 -26.58 13.28
C TYR A 500 -17.58 -25.33 13.96
N LYS A 501 -18.41 -24.30 14.19
CA LYS A 501 -18.06 -23.05 14.92
C LYS A 501 -16.87 -22.30 14.31
N PHE A 502 -16.77 -22.28 12.98
CA PHE A 502 -15.88 -21.35 12.30
C PHE A 502 -16.46 -19.93 12.35
N ASP A 503 -15.57 -18.93 12.38
CA ASP A 503 -15.95 -17.52 12.49
C ASP A 503 -15.95 -16.80 11.13
N VAL A 504 -15.06 -17.21 10.23
CA VAL A 504 -14.95 -16.69 8.85
C VAL A 504 -14.50 -17.81 7.90
N PHE A 505 -14.97 -17.74 6.67
CA PHE A 505 -14.62 -18.64 5.57
C PHE A 505 -13.87 -17.84 4.50
N ASN A 506 -12.63 -18.23 4.22
CA ASN A 506 -11.74 -17.58 3.28
C ASN A 506 -11.69 -18.35 1.96
N ALA A 507 -11.61 -17.62 0.86
CA ALA A 507 -11.39 -18.17 -0.48
C ALA A 507 -10.44 -17.25 -1.27
N LEU A 508 -9.81 -17.81 -2.29
CA LEU A 508 -9.03 -17.06 -3.28
C LEU A 508 -9.81 -17.02 -4.61
N THR A 509 -9.46 -16.11 -5.51
CA THR A 509 -10.05 -16.02 -6.87
C THR A 509 -9.66 -17.16 -7.83
N LEU A 510 -8.86 -18.12 -7.37
CA LEU A 510 -8.43 -19.30 -8.13
C LEU A 510 -9.59 -20.26 -8.49
N MET A 511 -9.34 -21.25 -9.35
CA MET A 511 -10.33 -22.16 -9.93
C MET A 511 -11.53 -21.39 -10.52
N ASP A 512 -12.74 -21.93 -10.39
CA ASP A 512 -13.99 -21.30 -10.80
C ASP A 512 -14.58 -20.36 -9.72
N ASN A 513 -13.81 -19.97 -8.70
CA ASN A 513 -14.36 -19.34 -7.49
C ASN A 513 -15.10 -18.03 -7.76
N ALA A 514 -14.69 -17.27 -8.79
CA ALA A 514 -15.38 -16.06 -9.23
C ALA A 514 -16.89 -16.28 -9.46
N LEU A 515 -17.34 -17.49 -9.84
CA LEU A 515 -18.75 -17.81 -10.05
C LEU A 515 -19.60 -17.81 -8.77
N PHE A 516 -19.03 -17.91 -7.57
CA PHE A 516 -19.81 -17.94 -6.32
C PHE A 516 -19.46 -16.86 -5.30
N LEU A 517 -18.29 -16.22 -5.39
CA LEU A 517 -17.80 -15.30 -4.36
C LEU A 517 -18.80 -14.17 -4.06
N GLU A 518 -19.25 -13.43 -5.06
CA GLU A 518 -20.20 -12.31 -4.85
C GLU A 518 -21.56 -12.80 -4.35
N GLN A 519 -22.14 -13.82 -5.00
CA GLN A 519 -23.47 -14.35 -4.66
C GLN A 519 -23.53 -14.96 -3.25
N GLN A 520 -22.46 -15.65 -2.81
CA GLN A 520 -22.35 -16.15 -1.43
C GLN A 520 -21.92 -15.08 -0.42
N LYS A 521 -21.83 -13.81 -0.83
CA LYS A 521 -21.53 -12.63 0.01
C LYS A 521 -20.09 -12.62 0.57
N PHE A 522 -19.12 -13.16 -0.16
CA PHE A 522 -17.71 -12.95 0.18
C PHE A 522 -17.34 -11.49 -0.11
N GLY A 523 -16.79 -10.79 0.88
CA GLY A 523 -16.17 -9.49 0.68
C GLY A 523 -14.75 -9.64 0.15
N ALA A 524 -14.35 -8.75 -0.77
CA ALA A 524 -12.97 -8.71 -1.26
C ALA A 524 -12.02 -8.29 -0.14
N GLY A 525 -10.98 -9.08 0.12
CA GLY A 525 -9.86 -8.70 0.96
C GLY A 525 -8.92 -7.70 0.26
N ASP A 526 -8.03 -7.11 1.02
CA ASP A 526 -6.89 -6.32 0.56
C ASP A 526 -5.72 -7.22 0.09
N GLY A 527 -5.51 -8.36 0.75
CA GLY A 527 -4.46 -9.33 0.44
C GLY A 527 -4.54 -9.94 -0.97
N GLN A 528 -3.38 -10.01 -1.62
CA GLN A 528 -3.14 -10.82 -2.83
C GLN A 528 -2.22 -12.00 -2.50
N LEU A 529 -2.24 -13.02 -3.35
CA LEU A 529 -1.32 -14.15 -3.31
C LEU A 529 -0.73 -14.37 -4.70
N HIS A 530 0.58 -14.17 -4.82
CA HIS A 530 1.33 -14.34 -6.06
C HIS A 530 1.94 -15.75 -6.09
N TYR A 531 1.86 -16.41 -7.25
CA TYR A 531 2.39 -17.75 -7.50
C TYR A 531 3.69 -17.66 -8.30
N TYR A 532 4.71 -18.43 -7.88
CA TYR A 532 6.04 -18.42 -8.47
C TYR A 532 6.56 -19.83 -8.71
N LEU A 533 7.37 -19.98 -9.76
CA LEU A 533 8.12 -21.19 -10.05
C LEU A 533 9.61 -20.87 -10.13
N PHE A 534 10.39 -21.51 -9.27
CA PHE A 534 11.84 -21.45 -9.26
C PHE A 534 12.39 -22.43 -10.30
N ASN A 535 13.36 -21.98 -11.09
CA ASN A 535 14.01 -22.73 -12.16
C ASN A 535 13.08 -23.29 -13.25
N TYR A 536 11.95 -22.62 -13.50
CA TYR A 536 11.02 -23.01 -14.55
C TYR A 536 10.32 -21.78 -15.15
N ARG A 537 10.36 -21.63 -16.48
CA ARG A 537 9.65 -20.58 -17.21
C ARG A 537 8.24 -21.06 -17.57
N VAL A 538 7.25 -20.22 -17.31
CA VAL A 538 5.84 -20.43 -17.64
C VAL A 538 5.27 -19.11 -18.14
N ASN A 539 4.51 -19.14 -19.24
CA ASN A 539 3.79 -17.95 -19.70
C ASN A 539 2.59 -17.68 -18.75
N PRO A 540 2.19 -16.41 -18.54
CA PRO A 540 1.24 -16.04 -17.49
C PRO A 540 -0.06 -16.87 -17.46
N ILE A 541 -0.55 -17.15 -16.26
CA ILE A 541 -1.79 -17.90 -16.01
C ILE A 541 -2.83 -16.98 -15.37
N ALA A 542 -4.08 -17.06 -15.81
CA ALA A 542 -5.17 -16.23 -15.28
C ALA A 542 -5.44 -16.52 -13.79
N GLY A 543 -5.51 -15.47 -12.95
CA GLY A 543 -5.70 -15.59 -11.51
C GLY A 543 -7.14 -15.39 -11.02
N GLY A 544 -8.13 -15.33 -11.92
CA GLY A 544 -9.53 -15.03 -11.59
C GLY A 544 -9.80 -13.58 -11.20
N VAL A 545 -8.84 -12.69 -11.47
CA VAL A 545 -9.03 -11.24 -11.38
C VAL A 545 -8.76 -10.56 -12.71
N ASP A 546 -9.54 -9.52 -12.99
CA ASP A 546 -9.42 -8.71 -14.19
C ASP A 546 -8.26 -7.69 -14.09
N ARG A 547 -8.08 -6.93 -15.17
CA ARG A 547 -7.09 -5.85 -15.29
C ARG A 547 -7.26 -4.70 -14.26
N LYS A 548 -8.37 -4.66 -13.51
CA LYS A 548 -8.70 -3.70 -12.45
C LYS A 548 -8.76 -4.35 -11.06
N ASN A 549 -8.23 -5.57 -10.91
CA ASN A 549 -8.25 -6.37 -9.67
C ASN A 549 -9.68 -6.65 -9.14
N GLN A 550 -10.68 -6.68 -10.04
CA GLN A 550 -12.05 -7.13 -9.79
C GLN A 550 -12.18 -8.62 -10.14
N LEU A 551 -13.28 -9.27 -9.77
CA LEU A 551 -13.54 -10.67 -10.16
C LEU A 551 -13.68 -10.79 -11.69
N ASP A 552 -12.99 -11.76 -12.29
CA ASP A 552 -13.16 -12.12 -13.69
C ASP A 552 -14.07 -13.36 -13.82
N GLU A 553 -15.38 -13.14 -13.90
CA GLU A 553 -16.37 -14.20 -14.16
C GLU A 553 -16.39 -14.70 -15.61
N GLU A 554 -15.65 -14.08 -16.53
CA GLU A 554 -15.64 -14.46 -17.95
C GLU A 554 -14.47 -15.40 -18.27
N ASN A 555 -13.26 -15.07 -17.84
CA ASN A 555 -12.06 -15.87 -18.09
C ASN A 555 -11.70 -16.80 -16.92
N LEU A 556 -12.23 -16.54 -15.71
CA LEU A 556 -11.98 -17.30 -14.48
C LEU A 556 -10.47 -17.42 -14.17
N SER A 557 -10.04 -18.46 -13.46
CA SER A 557 -8.63 -18.72 -13.17
C SER A 557 -8.15 -20.03 -13.78
N GLY A 558 -6.95 -19.99 -14.36
CA GLY A 558 -6.17 -21.19 -14.71
C GLY A 558 -5.37 -21.78 -13.55
N ILE A 559 -5.47 -21.22 -12.33
CA ILE A 559 -4.85 -21.75 -11.12
C ILE A 559 -5.80 -22.74 -10.46
N GLY A 560 -5.49 -24.03 -10.56
CA GLY A 560 -6.15 -25.10 -9.79
C GLY A 560 -5.21 -25.71 -8.76
N LEU A 561 -4.45 -24.84 -8.08
CA LEU A 561 -3.52 -25.18 -7.00
C LEU A 561 -3.89 -24.34 -5.79
N HIS A 562 -4.36 -24.98 -4.72
CA HIS A 562 -4.53 -24.35 -3.42
C HIS A 562 -3.24 -24.43 -2.60
N ARG A 563 -2.99 -23.41 -1.79
CA ARG A 563 -1.81 -23.26 -0.93
C ARG A 563 -2.22 -22.78 0.45
N PHE A 564 -1.48 -23.18 1.48
CA PHE A 564 -1.61 -22.58 2.81
C PHE A 564 -1.29 -21.08 2.74
N ALA A 565 -2.02 -20.27 3.51
CA ALA A 565 -1.81 -18.83 3.56
C ALA A 565 -0.33 -18.51 3.87
N SER A 566 0.32 -17.81 2.95
CA SER A 566 1.72 -17.36 3.04
C SER A 566 1.73 -15.84 2.89
N TYR A 567 1.37 -15.15 3.97
CA TYR A 567 1.52 -13.70 4.08
C TYR A 567 3.00 -13.38 4.39
N ASP A 568 3.86 -13.55 3.39
CA ASP A 568 5.31 -13.46 3.54
C ASP A 568 5.81 -12.01 3.59
N ASP A 569 5.28 -11.24 4.54
CA ASP A 569 5.70 -9.88 4.87
C ASP A 569 6.90 -9.87 5.85
N ALA A 570 7.13 -10.99 6.53
CA ALA A 570 8.14 -11.10 7.58
C ALA A 570 9.58 -11.33 7.09
N ALA A 571 9.78 -12.07 5.99
CA ALA A 571 11.09 -12.57 5.58
C ALA A 571 11.64 -11.92 4.29
N LEU A 572 10.79 -11.22 3.53
CA LEU A 572 11.14 -10.65 2.21
C LEU A 572 10.85 -9.14 2.07
N THR A 573 10.15 -8.51 3.02
CA THR A 573 9.99 -7.05 3.06
C THR A 573 11.30 -6.38 3.50
N PHE A 574 12.17 -6.14 2.53
CA PHE A 574 13.45 -5.45 2.75
C PHE A 574 13.23 -3.98 3.14
N LEU A 575 13.71 -3.64 4.35
CA LEU A 575 14.13 -2.30 4.83
C LEU A 575 13.09 -1.35 5.44
N ILE A 576 12.22 -1.84 6.33
CA ILE A 576 11.64 -0.98 7.40
C ILE A 576 11.70 -1.76 8.74
N PRO A 577 12.60 -1.40 9.68
CA PRO A 577 12.49 -1.77 11.09
C PRO A 577 11.10 -1.46 11.65
N THR A 578 10.59 -2.31 12.55
CA THR A 578 9.29 -2.08 13.21
C THR A 578 9.27 -0.71 13.88
N LEU A 579 8.51 0.22 13.30
CA LEU A 579 8.38 1.58 13.81
C LEU A 579 7.60 1.54 15.14
N PRO A 580 7.99 2.30 16.17
CA PRO A 580 7.30 2.33 17.45
C PRO A 580 5.84 2.79 17.30
N SER A 581 4.98 2.18 18.10
CA SER A 581 3.57 2.53 18.15
C SER A 581 3.35 3.88 18.82
N ALA A 582 2.20 4.51 18.54
CA ALA A 582 1.78 5.74 19.17
C ALA A 582 1.69 5.61 20.71
N GLU A 583 1.35 4.42 21.22
CA GLU A 583 1.31 4.16 22.67
C GLU A 583 2.71 4.07 23.28
N GLU A 584 3.66 3.39 22.62
CA GLU A 584 5.06 3.34 23.06
C GLU A 584 5.68 4.74 23.09
N THR A 585 5.40 5.56 22.06
CA THR A 585 5.86 6.95 21.99
C THR A 585 5.23 7.84 23.05
N LEU A 586 3.94 7.68 23.36
CA LEU A 586 3.29 8.41 24.47
C LEU A 586 3.84 8.03 25.85
N LYS A 587 4.31 6.79 26.01
CA LYS A 587 4.96 6.30 27.24
C LYS A 587 6.45 6.59 27.30
N HIS A 588 7.06 7.03 26.20
CA HIS A 588 8.50 7.27 26.13
C HIS A 588 8.90 8.45 27.04
N PRO A 589 9.96 8.35 27.87
CA PRO A 589 10.32 9.42 28.81
C PRO A 589 10.65 10.77 28.15
N ALA A 590 11.03 10.78 26.87
CA ALA A 590 11.27 12.01 26.10
C ALA A 590 9.99 12.67 25.54
N TYR A 591 8.82 12.03 25.65
CA TYR A 591 7.56 12.57 25.10
C TYR A 591 7.21 13.93 25.72
N LEU A 592 7.43 14.08 27.03
CA LEU A 592 7.23 15.35 27.75
C LEU A 592 8.23 16.44 27.33
N THR A 593 9.32 16.07 26.65
CA THR A 593 10.38 16.98 26.16
C THR A 593 10.37 17.12 24.63
N THR A 594 9.25 16.79 23.98
CA THR A 594 9.09 16.84 22.51
C THR A 594 9.25 18.25 21.95
N LEU A 595 8.65 19.23 22.63
CA LEU A 595 8.77 20.65 22.33
C LEU A 595 9.76 21.27 23.32
N TRP A 596 10.65 22.11 22.82
CA TRP A 596 11.65 22.79 23.65
C TRP A 596 11.10 24.12 24.19
N ALA A 597 11.34 24.41 25.47
CA ALA A 597 10.95 25.68 26.09
C ALA A 597 11.94 26.80 25.73
N LEU A 598 12.01 27.12 24.45
CA LEU A 598 12.76 28.25 23.91
C LEU A 598 11.93 29.53 24.10
N GLU A 599 12.36 30.40 25.01
CA GLU A 599 11.64 31.64 25.33
C GLU A 599 11.92 32.71 24.26
N PRO A 600 10.89 33.23 23.56
CA PRO A 600 11.08 34.24 22.53
C PRO A 600 11.47 35.59 23.14
N THR A 601 12.30 36.35 22.41
CA THR A 601 12.61 37.75 22.72
C THR A 601 11.35 38.62 22.70
N SER A 602 10.46 38.38 21.73
CA SER A 602 9.14 39.01 21.69
C SER A 602 8.15 38.09 20.98
N GLN A 603 6.87 38.20 21.32
CA GLN A 603 5.81 37.38 20.77
C GLN A 603 4.49 38.13 20.76
N GLY A 604 3.56 37.72 19.91
CA GLY A 604 2.24 38.33 19.85
C GLY A 604 1.25 37.57 19.00
N LYS A 605 0.01 38.07 18.98
CA LYS A 605 -1.04 37.62 18.07
C LYS A 605 -1.66 38.84 17.39
N LEU A 606 -1.22 39.11 16.16
CA LEU A 606 -1.62 40.29 15.40
C LEU A 606 -2.93 40.05 14.66
N SER A 607 -3.89 40.96 14.79
CA SER A 607 -5.09 40.97 13.95
C SER A 607 -4.74 41.51 12.55
N VAL A 608 -4.78 40.63 11.54
CA VAL A 608 -4.49 40.97 10.13
C VAL A 608 -5.73 40.76 9.23
N ALA A 609 -5.57 41.04 7.95
CA ALA A 609 -6.54 40.74 6.88
C ALA A 609 -7.84 41.56 6.97
N GLU A 610 -7.78 42.77 7.53
CA GLU A 610 -8.87 43.75 7.44
C GLU A 610 -9.26 43.98 5.97
N GLY A 611 -10.57 43.99 5.68
CA GLY A 611 -11.08 44.04 4.31
C GLY A 611 -10.84 42.78 3.45
N ARG A 612 -10.07 41.79 3.91
CA ARG A 612 -9.73 40.54 3.20
C ARG A 612 -10.37 39.28 3.81
N GLY A 613 -11.48 39.45 4.54
CA GLY A 613 -12.14 38.37 5.30
C GLY A 613 -11.59 38.13 6.70
N GLY A 614 -10.81 39.07 7.24
CA GLY A 614 -10.49 39.16 8.67
C GLY A 614 -11.50 40.00 9.47
N PRO A 615 -11.17 40.34 10.74
CA PRO A 615 -9.86 40.15 11.39
C PRO A 615 -9.49 38.66 11.57
N VAL A 616 -8.21 38.35 11.40
CA VAL A 616 -7.62 37.04 11.69
C VAL A 616 -6.41 37.25 12.61
N GLY A 617 -6.43 36.70 13.82
CA GLY A 617 -5.29 36.74 14.73
C GLY A 617 -4.18 35.76 14.29
N ILE A 618 -3.03 36.28 13.86
CA ILE A 618 -1.84 35.51 13.49
C ILE A 618 -0.82 35.55 14.63
N ALA A 619 -0.50 34.37 15.17
CA ALA A 619 0.48 34.21 16.22
C ALA A 619 1.91 34.14 15.66
N TRP A 620 2.80 34.93 16.25
CA TRP A 620 4.19 35.09 15.83
C TRP A 620 5.12 35.18 17.04
N GLU A 621 6.36 34.74 16.86
CA GLU A 621 7.45 34.77 17.84
C GLU A 621 8.73 35.24 17.16
N ILE A 622 9.52 36.09 17.83
CA ILE A 622 10.87 36.49 17.45
C ILE A 622 11.86 35.97 18.50
N HIS A 623 12.88 35.25 18.03
CA HIS A 623 13.97 34.74 18.86
C HIS A 623 15.29 35.40 18.43
N GLY A 624 16.14 35.74 19.40
CA GLY A 624 17.33 36.55 19.17
C GLY A 624 17.04 38.05 19.12
N GLU A 625 18.11 38.83 19.04
CA GLU A 625 18.17 40.30 19.02
C GLU A 625 19.18 40.83 17.98
N GLY A 626 19.82 39.93 17.22
CA GLY A 626 20.89 40.25 16.29
C GLY A 626 20.43 40.90 14.97
N PRO A 627 21.33 41.58 14.25
CA PRO A 627 20.98 42.41 13.10
C PRO A 627 20.51 41.62 11.86
N VAL A 628 20.86 40.35 11.72
CA VAL A 628 20.49 39.54 10.54
C VAL A 628 19.10 38.94 10.72
N LYS A 629 18.11 39.53 10.05
CA LYS A 629 16.69 39.17 10.18
C LYS A 629 16.31 37.99 9.29
N LEU A 630 15.75 36.96 9.90
CA LEU A 630 15.29 35.70 9.28
C LEU A 630 13.78 35.56 9.43
N VAL A 631 13.05 35.29 8.34
CA VAL A 631 11.61 35.00 8.38
C VAL A 631 11.38 33.58 7.88
N LEU A 632 10.94 32.69 8.77
CA LEU A 632 10.82 31.25 8.50
C LEU A 632 9.35 30.83 8.33
N VAL A 633 8.93 30.56 7.10
CA VAL A 633 7.54 30.22 6.75
C VAL A 633 7.38 28.70 6.60
N MET A 634 6.63 28.11 7.54
CA MET A 634 6.46 26.66 7.63
C MET A 634 5.44 26.10 6.62
N GLY A 635 5.56 24.81 6.33
CA GLY A 635 4.73 24.08 5.37
C GLY A 635 3.29 23.79 5.81
N LEU A 636 2.61 22.98 4.99
CA LEU A 636 1.23 22.56 5.20
C LEU A 636 1.07 21.75 6.49
N ALA A 637 -0.07 21.89 7.18
CA ALA A 637 -0.42 21.15 8.41
C ALA A 637 0.55 21.31 9.59
N SER A 638 1.48 22.27 9.51
CA SER A 638 2.64 22.37 10.38
C SER A 638 2.64 23.69 11.16
N VAL A 639 3.28 23.69 12.32
CA VAL A 639 3.28 24.79 13.31
C VAL A 639 4.65 25.42 13.42
N LYS A 640 4.73 26.65 13.93
CA LYS A 640 5.99 27.40 14.04
C LYS A 640 7.07 26.68 14.87
N THR A 641 6.68 25.93 15.91
CA THR A 641 7.61 25.10 16.72
C THR A 641 8.28 23.97 15.93
N SER A 642 7.81 23.66 14.72
CA SER A 642 8.52 22.73 13.81
C SER A 642 9.88 23.28 13.37
N TRP A 643 10.11 24.60 13.48
CA TRP A 643 11.40 25.26 13.30
C TRP A 643 12.34 25.19 14.52
N GLN A 644 11.98 24.52 15.63
CA GLN A 644 12.73 24.62 16.90
C GLN A 644 14.25 24.38 16.80
N ARG A 645 14.71 23.60 15.82
CA ARG A 645 16.14 23.36 15.51
C ARG A 645 16.84 24.59 14.96
N GLN A 646 16.21 25.25 13.99
CA GLN A 646 16.68 26.51 13.41
C GLN A 646 16.52 27.65 14.43
N THR A 647 15.44 27.66 15.20
CA THR A 647 15.24 28.65 16.28
C THR A 647 16.30 28.50 17.37
N LEU A 648 16.61 27.28 17.83
CA LEU A 648 17.71 27.01 18.76
C LEU A 648 19.03 27.57 18.22
N HIS A 649 19.40 27.15 17.01
CA HIS A 649 20.69 27.49 16.43
C HIS A 649 20.85 28.99 16.12
N PHE A 650 19.92 29.59 15.38
CA PHE A 650 20.03 30.99 14.97
C PHE A 650 19.52 31.95 16.05
N GLY A 651 18.39 31.67 16.70
CA GLY A 651 17.73 32.58 17.62
C GLY A 651 18.19 32.51 19.08
N HIS A 652 18.86 31.42 19.50
CA HIS A 652 19.32 31.25 20.88
C HIS A 652 20.85 31.12 20.97
N GLU A 653 21.47 30.17 20.25
CA GLU A 653 22.92 29.97 20.27
C GLU A 653 23.68 31.14 19.60
N HIS A 654 23.13 31.67 18.50
CA HIS A 654 23.68 32.80 17.74
C HIS A 654 22.74 34.03 17.74
N GLY A 655 21.93 34.16 18.80
CA GLY A 655 20.88 35.18 18.91
C GLY A 655 21.39 36.63 19.01
N ASP A 656 22.69 36.85 19.16
CA ASP A 656 23.37 38.15 19.06
C ASP A 656 23.66 38.56 17.60
N LYS A 657 23.76 37.57 16.70
CA LYS A 657 23.98 37.73 15.25
C LYS A 657 22.67 37.73 14.46
N TYR A 658 21.70 36.91 14.87
CA TYR A 658 20.43 36.73 14.15
C TYR A 658 19.20 37.14 14.98
N SER A 659 18.15 37.55 14.27
CA SER A 659 16.77 37.66 14.78
C SER A 659 15.86 36.79 13.92
N VAL A 660 15.15 35.83 14.51
CA VAL A 660 14.36 34.80 13.79
C VAL A 660 12.87 34.98 14.07
N LEU A 661 12.11 35.43 13.08
CA LEU A 661 10.66 35.51 13.09
C LEU A 661 10.05 34.18 12.61
N ILE A 662 9.30 33.51 13.48
CA ILE A 662 8.52 32.31 13.18
C ILE A 662 7.02 32.58 13.37
N ILE A 663 6.19 32.02 12.48
CA ILE A 663 4.77 32.37 12.39
C ILE A 663 3.91 31.11 12.24
N ASP A 664 2.82 31.03 12.99
CA ASP A 664 1.78 30.03 12.75
C ASP A 664 0.87 30.49 11.59
N ASN A 665 0.90 29.78 10.47
CA ASN A 665 0.00 30.03 9.35
C ASN A 665 -1.49 29.94 9.79
N ARG A 666 -2.36 30.80 9.23
CA ARG A 666 -3.82 30.73 9.48
C ARG A 666 -4.35 29.29 9.34
N GLY A 667 -5.24 28.89 10.24
CA GLY A 667 -5.75 27.53 10.34
C GLY A 667 -4.93 26.58 11.23
N MET A 668 -3.75 26.98 11.72
CA MET A 668 -2.84 26.10 12.48
C MET A 668 -2.25 26.80 13.71
N GLY A 669 -1.75 26.03 14.68
CA GLY A 669 -0.98 26.54 15.82
C GLY A 669 -1.79 27.49 16.71
N ALA A 670 -1.18 28.54 17.24
CA ALA A 670 -1.88 29.55 18.04
C ALA A 670 -2.66 30.59 17.21
N SER A 671 -2.53 30.56 15.87
CA SER A 671 -3.27 31.42 14.95
C SER A 671 -4.73 31.01 14.83
N ASP A 672 -5.56 31.99 14.43
CA ASP A 672 -6.98 31.81 14.24
C ASP A 672 -7.30 30.84 13.09
N LYS A 673 -8.47 30.24 13.22
CA LYS A 673 -8.96 29.12 12.42
C LYS A 673 -10.29 29.46 11.73
N PRO A 674 -10.37 30.57 10.96
CA PRO A 674 -11.62 30.97 10.32
C PRO A 674 -12.00 29.95 9.24
N LEU A 675 -13.26 29.54 9.20
CA LEU A 675 -13.81 28.78 8.07
C LEU A 675 -13.86 29.67 6.83
N GLY A 676 -13.27 29.22 5.73
CA GLY A 676 -13.28 29.97 4.48
C GLY A 676 -12.34 29.41 3.42
N ILE A 677 -12.30 30.07 2.26
CA ILE A 677 -11.38 29.76 1.17
C ILE A 677 -10.03 30.42 1.49
N TYR A 678 -9.00 29.61 1.73
CA TYR A 678 -7.64 30.14 1.90
C TYR A 678 -6.93 30.19 0.54
N SER A 679 -5.96 31.10 0.41
CA SER A 679 -5.05 31.18 -0.74
C SER A 679 -3.65 31.56 -0.27
N THR A 680 -2.62 31.05 -0.96
CA THR A 680 -1.22 31.40 -0.68
C THR A 680 -0.96 32.90 -0.79
N SER A 681 -1.60 33.58 -1.76
CA SER A 681 -1.64 35.05 -1.86
C SER A 681 -2.21 35.74 -0.61
N GLY A 682 -3.31 35.22 -0.05
CA GLY A 682 -3.91 35.77 1.17
C GLY A 682 -3.05 35.56 2.41
N MET A 683 -2.41 34.39 2.51
CA MET A 683 -1.48 34.04 3.60
C MET A 683 -0.16 34.83 3.53
N ALA A 684 0.30 35.16 2.32
CA ALA A 684 1.46 36.04 2.12
C ALA A 684 1.20 37.45 2.63
N LEU A 685 0.02 38.01 2.38
CA LEU A 685 -0.37 39.33 2.91
C LEU A 685 -0.44 39.33 4.44
N ASP A 686 -0.90 38.24 5.06
CA ASP A 686 -0.90 38.10 6.52
C ASP A 686 0.52 38.19 7.11
N ILE A 687 1.47 37.52 6.47
CA ILE A 687 2.88 37.53 6.89
C ILE A 687 3.51 38.90 6.63
N ILE A 688 3.17 39.58 5.54
CA ILE A 688 3.60 40.96 5.28
C ILE A 688 3.06 41.91 6.36
N GLU A 689 1.78 41.80 6.75
CA GLU A 689 1.21 42.60 7.84
C GLU A 689 1.92 42.32 9.20
N VAL A 690 2.35 41.07 9.46
CA VAL A 690 3.20 40.74 10.63
C VAL A 690 4.61 41.34 10.51
N ILE A 691 5.25 41.27 9.35
CA ILE A 691 6.58 41.87 9.06
C ILE A 691 6.54 43.40 9.25
N ASP A 692 5.48 44.05 8.76
CA ASP A 692 5.23 45.48 8.95
C ASP A 692 5.05 45.81 10.44
N HIS A 693 4.26 45.01 11.17
CA HIS A 693 4.00 45.21 12.60
C HIS A 693 5.26 45.09 13.48
N VAL A 694 6.16 44.14 13.18
CA VAL A 694 7.44 44.00 13.90
C VAL A 694 8.52 44.98 13.42
N GLY A 695 8.19 45.84 12.45
CA GLY A 695 9.07 46.90 11.96
C GLY A 695 10.22 46.42 11.07
N TRP A 696 10.06 45.29 10.38
CA TRP A 696 11.08 44.74 9.47
C TRP A 696 10.78 45.16 8.02
N THR A 697 10.77 46.47 7.79
CA THR A 697 10.28 47.11 6.56
C THR A 697 11.39 47.72 5.68
N GLY A 698 12.66 47.59 6.08
CA GLY A 698 13.80 48.17 5.38
C GLY A 698 14.08 47.54 4.01
N GLU A 699 14.78 48.29 3.16
CA GLU A 699 15.31 47.77 1.89
C GLU A 699 16.38 46.71 2.17
N ARG A 700 16.29 45.56 1.50
CA ARG A 700 17.23 44.41 1.64
C ARG A 700 17.50 44.01 3.10
N GLU A 701 16.45 44.04 3.91
CA GLU A 701 16.53 43.82 5.35
C GLU A 701 16.24 42.37 5.77
N ILE A 702 15.34 41.66 5.06
CA ILE A 702 14.84 40.35 5.50
C ILE A 702 15.35 39.19 4.63
N ASN A 703 15.75 38.10 5.28
CA ASN A 703 16.14 36.85 4.63
C ASN A 703 14.97 35.87 4.75
N LEU A 704 14.32 35.57 3.62
CA LEU A 704 13.03 34.88 3.61
C LEU A 704 13.19 33.41 3.25
N VAL A 705 12.75 32.51 4.13
CA VAL A 705 12.91 31.06 4.00
C VAL A 705 11.54 30.39 4.01
N GLY A 706 11.22 29.58 2.98
CA GLY A 706 9.92 28.92 2.87
C GLY A 706 10.05 27.46 2.45
N ILE A 707 9.44 26.55 3.22
CA ILE A 707 9.39 25.11 2.94
C ILE A 707 8.00 24.66 2.47
N SER A 708 7.92 23.83 1.44
CA SER A 708 6.66 23.23 0.97
C SER A 708 5.62 24.31 0.60
N MET A 709 4.40 24.25 1.14
CA MET A 709 3.42 25.34 1.05
C MET A 709 3.96 26.70 1.56
N GLY A 710 4.85 26.71 2.54
CA GLY A 710 5.57 27.91 2.96
C GLY A 710 6.41 28.49 1.83
N GLY A 711 7.07 27.65 1.02
CA GLY A 711 7.77 28.05 -0.20
C GLY A 711 6.85 28.60 -1.31
N MET A 712 5.57 28.22 -1.32
CA MET A 712 4.56 28.83 -2.20
C MET A 712 4.13 30.20 -1.70
N ILE A 713 4.05 30.37 -0.38
CA ILE A 713 3.73 31.64 0.28
C ILE A 713 4.90 32.62 0.14
N THR A 714 6.16 32.19 0.26
CA THR A 714 7.31 33.08 0.07
C THR A 714 7.48 33.56 -1.36
N GLN A 715 7.12 32.75 -2.38
CA GLN A 715 6.99 33.23 -3.76
C GLN A 715 5.94 34.34 -3.91
N GLU A 716 4.85 34.30 -3.15
CA GLU A 716 3.82 35.35 -3.15
C GLU A 716 4.28 36.63 -2.44
N ILE A 717 5.09 36.50 -1.38
CA ILE A 717 5.74 37.63 -0.70
C ILE A 717 6.78 38.29 -1.62
N ALA A 718 7.61 37.49 -2.30
CA ALA A 718 8.66 37.96 -3.20
C ALA A 718 8.14 38.70 -4.45
N ILE A 719 6.87 38.52 -4.83
CA ILE A 719 6.22 39.33 -5.89
C ILE A 719 5.78 40.72 -5.35
N ARG A 720 5.53 40.84 -4.04
CA ARG A 720 4.87 42.00 -3.42
C ARG A 720 5.82 42.97 -2.74
N ILE A 721 6.89 42.45 -2.13
CA ILE A 721 7.93 43.24 -1.44
C ILE A 721 9.37 42.77 -1.79
N PRO A 722 9.71 42.52 -3.08
CA PRO A 722 11.03 42.04 -3.49
C PRO A 722 12.18 42.93 -3.02
N GLU A 723 11.97 44.24 -2.94
CA GLU A 723 12.93 45.25 -2.50
C GLU A 723 13.39 45.06 -1.05
N ARG A 724 12.56 44.43 -0.20
CA ARG A 724 12.90 44.13 1.20
C ARG A 724 13.71 42.84 1.35
N LEU A 725 13.71 41.97 0.34
CA LEU A 725 14.34 40.64 0.45
C LEU A 725 15.85 40.74 0.21
N GLN A 726 16.65 40.44 1.23
CA GLN A 726 18.10 40.26 1.10
C GLN A 726 18.42 38.93 0.39
N THR A 727 17.74 37.85 0.81
CA THR A 727 17.77 36.52 0.18
C THR A 727 16.39 35.88 0.15
N LEU A 728 16.21 34.90 -0.75
CA LEU A 728 15.00 34.07 -0.85
C LEU A 728 15.39 32.59 -0.96
N THR A 729 15.06 31.80 0.06
CA THR A 729 15.32 30.35 0.09
C THR A 729 14.02 29.56 -0.10
N LEU A 730 13.96 28.75 -1.17
CA LEU A 730 12.82 27.92 -1.55
C LEU A 730 13.17 26.43 -1.33
N ILE A 731 12.48 25.78 -0.38
CA ILE A 731 12.80 24.42 0.06
C ILE A 731 11.66 23.47 -0.31
N CYS A 732 11.97 22.42 -1.06
CA CYS A 732 11.07 21.29 -1.39
C CYS A 732 9.66 21.76 -1.78
N THR A 733 9.58 22.69 -2.74
CA THR A 733 8.36 23.44 -3.08
C THR A 733 8.10 23.46 -4.59
N SER A 734 7.04 24.14 -5.03
CA SER A 734 6.67 24.26 -6.44
C SER A 734 6.07 25.63 -6.76
N ALA A 735 6.18 26.04 -8.02
CA ALA A 735 5.46 27.18 -8.57
C ALA A 735 3.97 26.91 -8.79
N ARG A 736 3.57 25.65 -9.00
CA ARG A 736 2.17 25.24 -9.20
C ARG A 736 2.04 23.74 -9.01
N VAL A 737 0.91 23.26 -8.49
CA VAL A 737 0.70 21.80 -8.35
C VAL A 737 0.63 21.14 -9.72
N GLN A 738 1.72 20.50 -10.13
CA GLN A 738 1.81 19.70 -11.35
C GLN A 738 1.64 18.24 -10.99
N ASN A 739 0.82 17.55 -11.77
CA ASN A 739 0.59 16.12 -11.61
C ASN A 739 1.77 15.35 -12.21
N THR A 740 2.86 15.31 -11.44
CA THR A 740 4.11 14.59 -11.71
C THR A 740 3.99 13.10 -11.38
N THR A 741 3.01 12.73 -10.55
CA THR A 741 2.58 11.36 -10.29
C THR A 741 1.62 10.87 -11.38
N GLY A 742 1.56 9.55 -11.58
CA GLY A 742 0.67 8.95 -12.59
C GLY A 742 -0.80 9.19 -12.26
N PHE A 743 -1.68 9.34 -13.27
CA PHE A 743 -3.11 9.59 -13.06
C PHE A 743 -3.78 8.61 -12.07
N MET A 744 -3.38 7.34 -12.11
CA MET A 744 -3.84 6.31 -11.16
C MET A 744 -3.34 6.59 -9.74
N GLU A 745 -2.05 6.88 -9.58
CA GLU A 745 -1.43 7.21 -8.29
C GLU A 745 -2.12 8.40 -7.63
N THR A 746 -2.35 9.48 -8.39
CA THR A 746 -3.12 10.66 -7.96
C THR A 746 -4.55 10.30 -7.54
N LEU A 747 -5.18 9.33 -8.22
CA LEU A 747 -6.53 8.87 -7.91
C LEU A 747 -6.55 7.99 -6.66
N THR A 748 -5.60 7.06 -6.47
CA THR A 748 -5.44 6.29 -5.24
C THR A 748 -5.09 7.16 -4.05
N ASP A 749 -4.24 8.17 -4.23
CA ASP A 749 -3.98 9.16 -3.19
C ASP A 749 -5.31 9.85 -2.84
N ARG A 750 -6.00 10.47 -3.80
CA ARG A 750 -7.31 11.13 -3.55
C ARG A 750 -8.38 10.20 -2.96
N MET A 751 -8.40 8.91 -3.30
CA MET A 751 -9.30 7.94 -2.68
C MET A 751 -8.87 7.56 -1.26
N SER A 752 -7.56 7.47 -0.97
CA SER A 752 -7.06 7.18 0.38
C SER A 752 -7.36 8.29 1.40
N TRP A 753 -7.72 9.49 0.93
CA TRP A 753 -8.20 10.61 1.75
C TRP A 753 -9.68 10.48 2.14
N LEU A 754 -10.45 9.64 1.42
CA LEU A 754 -11.85 9.35 1.74
C LEU A 754 -11.99 8.17 2.73
N ILE A 755 -10.90 7.46 3.00
CA ILE A 755 -10.85 6.34 3.95
C ILE A 755 -10.47 6.90 5.33
N PRO A 756 -11.31 6.71 6.37
CA PRO A 756 -10.93 7.06 7.75
C PRO A 756 -9.72 6.23 8.19
N LYS A 757 -8.58 6.88 8.41
CA LYS A 757 -7.36 6.26 8.95
C LYS A 757 -7.25 6.52 10.45
N SER A 758 -6.66 5.58 11.19
CA SER A 758 -6.22 5.87 12.56
C SER A 758 -5.20 7.02 12.54
N MET A 759 -5.13 7.79 13.64
CA MET A 759 -4.16 8.88 13.78
C MET A 759 -2.73 8.37 13.58
N GLU A 760 -2.42 7.20 14.12
CA GLU A 760 -1.15 6.50 13.98
C GLU A 760 -0.81 6.14 12.53
N ARG A 761 -1.75 5.51 11.79
CA ARG A 761 -1.55 5.21 10.37
C ARG A 761 -1.36 6.47 9.55
N ALA A 762 -2.10 7.55 9.86
CA ALA A 762 -1.92 8.84 9.20
C ALA A 762 -0.53 9.45 9.46
N ILE A 763 0.04 9.28 10.67
CA ILE A 763 1.41 9.72 10.97
C ILE A 763 2.44 8.87 10.22
N VAL A 764 2.30 7.54 10.20
CA VAL A 764 3.19 6.63 9.45
C VAL A 764 3.17 6.94 7.94
N ASP A 765 1.98 7.09 7.36
CA ASP A 765 1.82 7.45 5.94
C ASP A 765 2.43 8.83 5.63
N THR A 766 2.36 9.77 6.57
CA THR A 766 2.99 11.10 6.42
C THR A 766 4.51 11.00 6.51
N ALA A 767 5.04 10.26 7.49
CA ALA A 767 6.48 10.05 7.67
C ALA A 767 7.14 9.47 6.39
N LEU A 768 6.53 8.43 5.81
CA LEU A 768 7.04 7.77 4.60
C LEU A 768 6.93 8.63 3.32
N LYS A 769 6.11 9.69 3.33
CA LYS A 769 6.08 10.69 2.25
C LYS A 769 7.10 11.81 2.45
N LEU A 770 7.38 12.16 3.71
CA LEU A 770 8.27 13.27 4.07
C LEU A 770 9.75 12.88 4.12
N PHE A 771 10.09 11.64 4.46
CA PHE A 771 11.45 11.25 4.82
C PHE A 771 11.92 9.97 4.14
N THR A 772 13.23 9.77 4.07
CA THR A 772 13.78 8.48 3.69
C THR A 772 13.52 7.41 4.76
N PRO A 773 13.14 6.17 4.40
CA PRO A 773 13.01 5.06 5.35
C PRO A 773 14.28 4.80 6.15
N GLU A 774 15.45 5.07 5.56
CA GLU A 774 16.75 4.95 6.20
C GLU A 774 16.94 5.97 7.34
N TRP A 775 16.54 7.23 7.17
CA TRP A 775 16.60 8.25 8.23
C TRP A 775 15.59 7.98 9.34
N LEU A 776 14.35 7.60 9.00
CA LEU A 776 13.27 7.34 9.96
C LEU A 776 13.66 6.33 11.04
N VAL A 777 14.49 5.34 10.71
CA VAL A 777 14.89 4.25 11.61
C VAL A 777 16.31 4.38 12.15
N ALA A 778 17.01 5.47 11.78
CA ALA A 778 18.24 5.85 12.45
C ALA A 778 17.93 6.31 13.90
N PRO A 779 18.90 6.18 14.82
CA PRO A 779 18.79 6.78 16.15
C PRO A 779 18.46 8.26 16.06
N ASP A 780 17.76 8.75 17.07
CA ASP A 780 17.57 10.19 17.27
C ASP A 780 18.88 10.79 17.78
N ASP A 781 19.60 11.50 16.91
CA ASP A 781 20.92 12.11 17.14
C ASP A 781 20.86 13.64 17.30
N GLU A 782 19.68 14.16 17.65
CA GLU A 782 19.37 15.58 17.74
C GLU A 782 20.24 16.37 18.74
N ILE A 783 20.71 17.56 18.36
CA ILE A 783 21.25 18.53 19.32
C ILE A 783 20.10 19.07 20.17
N LEU A 784 20.11 18.72 21.45
CA LEU A 784 19.13 19.18 22.43
C LEU A 784 19.61 20.45 23.14
N PRO A 785 18.71 21.40 23.46
CA PRO A 785 19.07 22.53 24.30
C PRO A 785 19.36 22.09 25.74
N GLU A 786 20.23 22.83 26.42
CA GLU A 786 20.63 22.57 27.81
C GLU A 786 20.18 23.74 28.71
N PRO A 787 19.23 23.53 29.65
CA PRO A 787 18.75 24.58 30.55
C PRO A 787 19.88 25.22 31.35
N GLY A 788 20.00 26.55 31.26
CA GLY A 788 21.06 27.31 31.93
C GLY A 788 22.37 27.43 31.15
N VAL A 789 22.53 26.71 30.03
CA VAL A 789 23.63 26.88 29.06
C VAL A 789 23.11 27.54 27.78
N THR A 790 22.03 27.00 27.20
CA THR A 790 21.35 27.62 26.06
C THR A 790 20.67 28.93 26.50
N PRO A 791 20.98 30.09 25.87
CA PRO A 791 20.37 31.38 26.22
C PRO A 791 18.84 31.33 26.09
N LYS A 792 18.11 32.00 26.99
CA LYS A 792 16.63 32.02 27.01
C LYS A 792 15.97 30.64 26.85
N CYS A 793 16.57 29.57 27.38
CA CYS A 793 15.97 28.24 27.42
C CYS A 793 15.48 27.90 28.83
N GLY A 794 14.18 27.70 28.97
CA GLY A 794 13.56 27.24 30.20
C GLY A 794 13.82 25.74 30.47
N PRO A 795 13.69 25.30 31.74
CA PRO A 795 13.72 23.88 32.05
C PRO A 795 12.57 23.15 31.32
N PRO A 796 12.74 21.86 31.01
CA PRO A 796 11.62 21.02 30.56
C PRO A 796 10.52 20.95 31.64
N PRO A 797 9.31 20.44 31.30
CA PRO A 797 8.23 20.29 32.27
C PRO A 797 8.67 19.51 33.54
N PRO A 798 8.21 19.88 34.74
CA PRO A 798 8.67 19.24 36.00
C PRO A 798 8.58 17.71 36.01
N GLU A 799 7.57 17.17 35.33
CA GLU A 799 7.31 15.73 35.19
C GLU A 799 8.35 15.01 34.30
N ALA A 800 9.10 15.75 33.47
CA ALA A 800 10.15 15.23 32.61
C ALA A 800 11.53 15.10 33.30
N GLY A 801 11.70 15.66 34.50
CA GLY A 801 13.00 15.76 35.17
C GLY A 801 13.82 16.98 34.69
N PRO A 802 15.14 17.00 34.91
CA PRO A 802 15.94 18.22 34.78
C PRO A 802 16.40 18.58 33.35
N THR A 803 16.36 17.64 32.40
CA THR A 803 16.95 17.80 31.06
C THR A 803 16.02 17.34 29.95
N TYR A 804 16.16 17.93 28.75
CA TYR A 804 15.57 17.40 27.52
C TYR A 804 16.16 16.02 27.19
N ARG A 805 15.42 15.19 26.45
CA ARG A 805 15.82 13.80 26.16
C ARG A 805 15.70 13.45 24.68
N LEU A 806 16.54 12.50 24.28
CA LEU A 806 16.46 11.82 22.98
C LEU A 806 15.39 10.71 23.04
N PHE A 807 14.82 10.40 21.88
CA PHE A 807 14.01 9.23 21.60
C PHE A 807 14.89 8.06 21.12
N ASP A 808 14.30 6.88 20.90
CA ASP A 808 15.03 5.73 20.35
C ASP A 808 15.32 5.87 18.84
N SER A 809 14.55 6.70 18.13
CA SER A 809 14.69 6.91 16.67
C SER A 809 14.07 8.22 16.18
N ASN A 810 14.52 8.68 15.02
CA ASN A 810 13.99 9.86 14.33
C ASN A 810 12.48 9.77 14.04
N PHE A 811 11.98 8.60 13.65
CA PHE A 811 10.53 8.38 13.51
C PHE A 811 9.79 8.58 14.83
N GLN A 812 10.33 8.11 15.96
CA GLN A 812 9.68 8.25 17.26
C GLN A 812 9.61 9.73 17.68
N ARG A 813 10.67 10.51 17.45
CA ARG A 813 10.66 11.98 17.63
C ARG A 813 9.60 12.65 16.73
N PHE A 814 9.57 12.31 15.44
CA PHE A 814 8.55 12.84 14.51
C PHE A 814 7.13 12.46 14.93
N GLN A 815 6.90 11.20 15.34
CA GLN A 815 5.60 10.73 15.82
C GLN A 815 5.19 11.46 17.09
N ALA A 816 6.12 11.73 18.02
CA ALA A 816 5.84 12.51 19.23
C ALA A 816 5.43 13.95 18.90
N GLN A 817 6.10 14.61 17.93
CA GLN A 817 5.72 15.94 17.45
C GLN A 817 4.32 15.95 16.82
N GLU A 818 4.02 14.99 15.93
CA GLU A 818 2.70 14.88 15.33
C GLU A 818 1.60 14.54 16.35
N LEU A 819 1.88 13.70 17.35
CA LEU A 819 0.94 13.37 18.43
C LEU A 819 0.66 14.59 19.31
N THR A 820 1.70 15.33 19.70
CA THR A 820 1.57 16.57 20.49
C THR A 820 0.69 17.60 19.76
N LYS A 821 0.90 17.75 18.45
CA LYS A 821 0.10 18.62 17.58
C LYS A 821 -1.34 18.13 17.41
N LYS A 822 -1.55 16.88 16.96
CA LYS A 822 -2.87 16.34 16.57
C LYS A 822 -3.79 16.06 17.75
N ARG A 823 -3.26 15.83 18.96
CA ARG A 823 -4.05 15.61 20.18
C ARG A 823 -4.57 16.92 20.79
N ASN A 824 -4.09 18.09 20.37
CA ASN A 824 -4.57 19.38 20.83
C ASN A 824 -5.47 20.05 19.76
N PRO A 825 -6.80 20.13 19.98
CA PRO A 825 -7.73 20.71 19.00
C PRO A 825 -7.58 22.24 18.85
N GLU A 826 -6.98 22.93 19.82
CA GLU A 826 -6.66 24.36 19.71
C GLU A 826 -5.49 24.61 18.76
N VAL A 827 -4.61 23.61 18.57
CA VAL A 827 -3.43 23.67 17.71
C VAL A 827 -3.72 23.11 16.32
N PHE A 828 -4.44 21.99 16.21
CA PHE A 828 -4.71 21.29 14.96
C PHE A 828 -6.20 21.06 14.71
N SER A 829 -6.65 21.34 13.49
CA SER A 829 -8.00 21.02 13.03
C SER A 829 -7.97 20.39 11.63
N SER A 830 -8.56 19.21 11.50
CA SER A 830 -8.71 18.50 10.21
C SER A 830 -9.51 19.32 9.20
N THR A 831 -10.46 20.15 9.65
CA THR A 831 -11.21 21.05 8.77
C THR A 831 -10.33 22.18 8.23
N MET A 832 -9.45 22.74 9.06
CA MET A 832 -8.53 23.81 8.63
C MET A 832 -7.38 23.30 7.77
N LEU A 833 -6.96 22.04 7.98
CA LEU A 833 -6.08 21.33 7.07
C LEU A 833 -6.64 21.33 5.64
N MET A 834 -7.94 21.06 5.46
CA MET A 834 -8.59 21.11 4.14
C MET A 834 -8.56 22.52 3.51
N CYS A 835 -8.67 23.59 4.31
CA CYS A 835 -8.51 24.96 3.84
C CYS A 835 -7.07 25.24 3.35
N GLN A 836 -6.04 24.83 4.11
CA GLN A 836 -4.63 24.96 3.68
C GLN A 836 -4.32 24.13 2.43
N LEU A 837 -4.91 22.93 2.30
CA LEU A 837 -4.76 22.09 1.11
C LEU A 837 -5.38 22.71 -0.13
N ALA A 838 -6.56 23.34 0.00
CA ALA A 838 -7.15 24.10 -1.09
C ALA A 838 -6.23 25.27 -1.51
N ALA A 839 -5.65 26.00 -0.55
CA ALA A 839 -4.71 27.09 -0.82
C ALA A 839 -3.46 26.63 -1.59
N ALA A 840 -2.87 25.50 -1.20
CA ALA A 840 -1.73 24.90 -1.88
C ALA A 840 -2.10 24.35 -3.27
N ALA A 841 -3.24 23.66 -3.39
CA ALA A 841 -3.73 23.11 -4.65
C ALA A 841 -4.07 24.19 -5.70
N MET A 842 -4.52 25.37 -5.26
CA MET A 842 -4.81 26.53 -6.11
C MET A 842 -3.58 27.41 -6.38
N HIS A 843 -2.42 27.15 -5.76
CA HIS A 843 -1.23 27.94 -5.98
C HIS A 843 -0.71 27.80 -7.42
N ASN A 844 -0.42 28.94 -8.05
CA ASN A 844 0.09 29.00 -9.41
C ASN A 844 0.88 30.30 -9.63
N LYS A 845 2.18 30.16 -9.90
CA LYS A 845 3.05 31.19 -10.49
C LYS A 845 3.34 30.81 -11.93
N SER A 846 3.10 31.75 -12.84
CA SER A 846 3.53 31.60 -14.24
C SER A 846 5.05 31.71 -14.34
N ASP A 847 5.64 31.18 -15.40
CA ASP A 847 7.09 31.31 -15.62
C ASP A 847 7.53 32.78 -15.76
N GLU A 848 6.59 33.66 -16.13
CA GLU A 848 6.82 35.10 -16.17
C GLU A 848 6.86 35.72 -14.76
N GLN A 849 5.94 35.32 -13.88
CA GLN A 849 5.97 35.74 -12.47
C GLN A 849 7.22 35.23 -11.74
N LEU A 850 7.71 34.03 -12.08
CA LEU A 850 8.98 33.54 -11.57
C LEU A 850 10.16 34.40 -12.07
N ARG A 851 10.21 34.75 -13.36
CA ARG A 851 11.25 35.68 -13.87
C ARG A 851 11.20 37.04 -13.18
N GLN A 852 10.01 37.56 -12.92
CA GLN A 852 9.83 38.81 -12.17
C GLN A 852 10.38 38.72 -10.74
N ILE A 853 10.18 37.58 -10.05
CA ILE A 853 10.84 37.33 -8.75
C ILE A 853 12.37 37.32 -8.91
N ALA A 854 12.89 36.59 -9.90
CA ALA A 854 14.33 36.49 -10.13
C ALA A 854 14.98 37.84 -10.50
N GLU A 855 14.30 38.69 -11.26
CA GLU A 855 14.77 40.04 -11.60
C GLU A 855 14.70 40.99 -10.41
N ALA A 856 13.57 41.02 -9.69
CA ALA A 856 13.37 41.99 -8.61
C ALA A 856 14.12 41.64 -7.31
N VAL A 857 14.20 40.35 -6.95
CA VAL A 857 15.00 39.89 -5.82
C VAL A 857 16.50 39.85 -6.18
N GLY A 858 16.84 39.59 -7.44
CA GLY A 858 18.20 39.27 -7.87
C GLY A 858 18.40 37.75 -7.82
N SER A 859 18.56 37.12 -8.99
CA SER A 859 18.64 35.66 -9.14
C SER A 859 19.76 35.04 -8.29
N GLU A 860 20.87 35.75 -8.14
CA GLU A 860 22.04 35.40 -7.35
C GLU A 860 21.78 35.33 -5.84
N ARG A 861 20.66 35.91 -5.36
CA ARG A 861 20.20 35.91 -3.96
C ARG A 861 19.11 34.87 -3.68
N ILE A 862 18.78 34.07 -4.69
CA ILE A 862 17.79 33.00 -4.58
C ILE A 862 18.52 31.67 -4.42
N THR A 863 18.07 30.89 -3.45
CA THR A 863 18.54 29.53 -3.19
C THR A 863 17.38 28.55 -3.37
N VAL A 864 17.58 27.50 -4.17
CA VAL A 864 16.58 26.41 -4.31
C VAL A 864 17.18 25.10 -3.81
N MET A 865 16.49 24.48 -2.84
CA MET A 865 16.89 23.23 -2.21
C MET A 865 15.81 22.17 -2.39
N HIS A 866 16.17 20.97 -2.87
CA HIS A 866 15.20 19.89 -3.10
C HIS A 866 15.84 18.50 -2.94
N GLY A 867 15.17 17.61 -2.19
CA GLY A 867 15.56 16.20 -2.09
C GLY A 867 15.06 15.34 -3.26
N LYS A 868 15.91 14.49 -3.86
CA LYS A 868 15.47 13.60 -4.96
C LYS A 868 14.51 12.48 -4.50
N ARG A 869 14.42 12.21 -3.18
CA ARG A 869 13.50 11.24 -2.59
C ARG A 869 12.28 11.89 -1.92
N ASP A 870 12.01 13.16 -2.23
CA ASP A 870 10.78 13.85 -1.84
C ASP A 870 9.57 13.20 -2.54
N ASN A 871 8.79 12.44 -1.76
CA ASN A 871 7.54 11.79 -2.22
C ASN A 871 6.30 12.67 -1.97
N MET A 872 6.47 13.92 -1.51
CA MET A 872 5.38 14.84 -1.20
C MET A 872 5.28 15.97 -2.23
N ILE A 873 6.40 16.59 -2.61
CA ILE A 873 6.52 17.47 -3.77
C ILE A 873 7.71 16.98 -4.60
N THR A 874 7.46 16.09 -5.57
CA THR A 874 8.53 15.42 -6.32
C THR A 874 9.50 16.40 -7.01
N PHE A 875 10.77 15.99 -7.10
CA PHE A 875 11.89 16.78 -7.63
C PHE A 875 11.64 17.58 -8.93
N PRO A 876 10.88 17.10 -9.95
CA PRO A 876 10.58 17.89 -11.16
C PRO A 876 9.91 19.25 -10.90
N ASN A 877 9.32 19.46 -9.72
CA ASN A 877 8.82 20.77 -9.28
C ASN A 877 9.96 21.74 -8.95
N GLY A 878 10.96 21.30 -8.18
CA GLY A 878 12.17 22.06 -7.87
C GLY A 878 13.03 22.30 -9.10
N GLU A 879 13.18 21.28 -9.96
CA GLU A 879 13.87 21.41 -11.26
C GLU A 879 13.24 22.51 -12.13
N ARG A 880 11.90 22.63 -12.15
CA ARG A 880 11.24 23.75 -12.84
C ARG A 880 11.58 25.10 -12.22
N LEU A 881 11.57 25.22 -10.89
CA LEU A 881 11.94 26.47 -10.21
C LEU A 881 13.37 26.87 -10.58
N ILE A 882 14.32 25.94 -10.56
CA ILE A 882 15.72 26.17 -10.95
C ILE A 882 15.82 26.65 -12.40
N ASN A 883 15.16 25.94 -13.33
CA ASN A 883 15.20 26.27 -14.76
C ASN A 883 14.63 27.66 -15.11
N VAL A 884 13.66 28.17 -14.33
CA VAL A 884 13.01 29.46 -14.60
C VAL A 884 13.61 30.61 -13.78
N LEU A 885 13.88 30.40 -12.48
CA LEU A 885 14.46 31.41 -11.60
C LEU A 885 15.96 31.62 -11.83
N LYS A 886 16.67 30.58 -12.30
CA LYS A 886 18.14 30.53 -12.39
C LYS A 886 18.83 31.00 -11.09
N PRO A 887 18.48 30.38 -9.95
CA PRO A 887 19.01 30.77 -8.64
C PRO A 887 20.54 30.72 -8.59
N GLY A 888 21.13 31.61 -7.80
CA GLY A 888 22.57 31.66 -7.55
C GLY A 888 23.09 30.36 -6.92
N THR A 889 22.31 29.80 -5.99
CA THR A 889 22.65 28.56 -5.29
C THR A 889 21.58 27.49 -5.48
N VAL A 890 22.03 26.26 -5.73
CA VAL A 890 21.17 25.08 -5.92
C VAL A 890 21.69 23.91 -5.11
N HIS A 891 20.84 23.35 -4.25
CA HIS A 891 21.13 22.12 -3.50
C HIS A 891 20.17 21.01 -3.87
N ILE A 892 20.61 20.11 -4.74
CA ILE A 892 19.88 18.87 -5.04
C ILE A 892 20.56 17.72 -4.30
N VAL A 893 19.82 17.09 -3.39
CA VAL A 893 20.36 16.08 -2.47
C VAL A 893 19.73 14.72 -2.78
N ASP A 894 20.58 13.73 -3.11
CA ASP A 894 20.15 12.44 -3.66
C ASP A 894 19.46 11.52 -2.64
N ASP A 895 19.86 11.63 -1.37
CA ASP A 895 19.46 10.77 -0.26
C ASP A 895 18.55 11.46 0.76
N MET A 896 17.83 12.50 0.32
CA MET A 896 16.97 13.35 1.14
C MET A 896 15.53 13.39 0.62
N GLY A 897 14.57 13.47 1.55
CA GLY A 897 13.15 13.66 1.31
C GLY A 897 12.71 15.13 1.27
N HIS A 898 11.54 15.39 1.84
CA HIS A 898 10.83 16.67 1.78
C HIS A 898 11.31 17.71 2.81
N ALA A 899 11.88 17.28 3.94
CA ALA A 899 12.10 18.14 5.10
C ALA A 899 13.57 18.17 5.57
N PRO A 900 14.50 18.81 4.82
CA PRO A 900 15.91 19.00 5.23
C PRO A 900 16.07 19.60 6.63
N ILE A 901 15.16 20.49 7.00
CA ILE A 901 15.12 21.20 8.29
C ILE A 901 14.99 20.24 9.50
N LEU A 902 14.58 18.99 9.24
CA LEU A 902 14.50 17.87 10.18
C LEU A 902 15.51 16.76 9.82
N GLU A 903 15.56 16.34 8.55
CA GLU A 903 16.34 15.18 8.07
C GLU A 903 17.84 15.44 7.94
N ARG A 904 18.25 16.71 7.85
CA ARG A 904 19.63 17.17 7.66
C ARG A 904 19.84 18.52 8.39
N ALA A 905 19.33 18.64 9.61
CA ALA A 905 19.19 19.92 10.31
C ALA A 905 20.50 20.72 10.45
N GLU A 906 21.61 20.08 10.86
CA GLU A 906 22.92 20.73 10.94
C GLU A 906 23.40 21.25 9.58
N TRP A 907 23.40 20.39 8.56
CA TRP A 907 23.78 20.76 7.19
C TRP A 907 22.91 21.89 6.63
N PHE A 908 21.60 21.84 6.89
CA PHE A 908 20.67 22.90 6.50
C PHE A 908 21.03 24.22 7.19
N ASN A 909 21.35 24.19 8.48
CA ASN A 909 21.77 25.36 9.23
C ASN A 909 23.09 25.93 8.67
N SER A 910 24.09 25.07 8.38
CA SER A 910 25.37 25.51 7.78
C SER A 910 25.17 26.14 6.40
N VAL A 911 24.39 25.52 5.52
CA VAL A 911 24.06 26.07 4.18
C VAL A 911 23.35 27.42 4.30
N LEU A 912 22.37 27.52 5.21
CA LEU A 912 21.66 28.77 5.43
C LEU A 912 22.58 29.85 6.02
N GLU A 913 23.47 29.50 6.95
CA GLU A 913 24.47 30.44 7.47
C GLU A 913 25.44 30.91 6.37
N GLU A 914 25.93 30.03 5.50
CA GLU A 914 26.79 30.39 4.36
C GLU A 914 26.11 31.43 3.46
N GLU A 915 24.85 31.20 3.07
CA GLU A 915 24.04 32.14 2.28
C GLU A 915 23.87 33.49 2.98
N LEU A 916 23.53 33.50 4.27
CA LEU A 916 23.37 34.73 5.04
C LEU A 916 24.71 35.49 5.15
N ASN A 917 25.81 34.78 5.36
CA ASN A 917 27.15 35.37 5.47
C ASN A 917 27.67 35.92 4.14
N MET A 918 27.27 35.37 2.99
CA MET A 918 27.63 35.94 1.68
C MET A 918 27.06 37.34 1.48
N TRP A 919 25.80 37.55 1.90
CA TRP A 919 25.08 38.80 1.66
C TRP A 919 25.16 39.82 2.80
N THR A 920 25.65 39.44 3.99
CA THR A 920 25.81 40.35 5.15
C THR A 920 27.20 40.97 5.30
N LYS A 921 28.17 40.59 4.46
CA LYS A 921 29.49 41.25 4.43
C LYS A 921 29.35 42.74 4.04
N PRO A 922 30.13 43.65 4.65
CA PRO A 922 30.33 44.98 4.09
C PRO A 922 30.85 44.84 2.66
N LYS A 923 30.41 45.70 1.75
CA LYS A 923 31.16 45.92 0.51
C LYS A 923 32.55 46.41 0.90
N GLU A 924 33.60 45.76 0.41
CA GLU A 924 34.93 46.35 0.40
C GLU A 924 34.85 47.66 -0.41
N GLU A 925 35.37 48.75 0.17
CA GLU A 925 35.29 50.12 -0.39
C GLU A 925 36.19 50.33 -1.63
#